data_AF-A0A409VAZ6-F1
#
_entry.id   AF-A0A409VAZ6-F1
#
_cell.length_a   1.000
_cell.length_b   1.000
_cell.length_c   1.000
_cell.angle_alpha   90.00
_cell.angle_beta   90.00
_cell.angle_gamma   90.00
#
_symmetry.space_group_name_H-M   'P 1'
#
loop_
_entity.id
_entity.type
_entity.pdbx_description
1 polymer ?
#
loop_
_entity_poly.entity_id
_entity_poly.type
_entity_poly.pdbx_seq_one_letter_code
_entity_poly.pdbx_strand_id
1 'polypeptide(L)'
;MAELEAITPPQTLTKEQRELVFEHLFRKLATYRNTAVLYASLEAALCSDDESEDGVNLKRQKAFEDALNKWAQSLADKAWSVCHPDNEDDCPKLDPFTDTATIDLEKIPKDADITRILNTILFIDITSSKQYSARTRSFLSSVGPLFESGIVSTLRHPERALEEAQKRADDAKVSHAQKRKTLRMVGMGLGAVAGGVLVGVTGGLAAPLVGAGVSVVLGWLGVGGSVAGLLISGLAGSSVICGALFGAYGAKSTASMVAKHTKEITDLAIVPVWKTSQESDTLAVRLCVSGWLNDQTDITEPWKVFKGDGDTYALQWEMKALEELSSALYTLITSHAMKYVKAEIIKRTVFAGLMNSLAPLALLKIGQIIDNPWMNARALAIKGGKVLGDLLANRVFGNRPVTLVGYSLGSLLIFEALKYLAEMEAVKTLHIVEDVFLFGAPVPVNSHEWASVRRVVAGRVVNGYSNKDYVLAMLCRASIGSWNIAGLQGVFTKGVEDLNCEDVEGHLMWREMVGKYLKLAGSPEMSHPTPIQSLVGGLTFPVITHQLLLLNGNVFGISGFVHRAVKGNREGIAGVAGLIFGGILVAKLEGAGPSSLSLGVPQILLSGFLVGLGTKLANGCTSGHMICGLSRLSIRSLAATAVFFTTGVITTHLLHGDLPPASSIDWSFPQSSKALLSLQSIPFSLSVLLYFLNNTEQRNETESTEKPVQKRPKNLLRLLTYFATGMQFALALRLSKLSESSRVSAFLLLPFSRAFDPSLAFAAGIAIPIGMLLYRYGCGDYCPRLGGAWSVPKGGVVDKKLLLGSLIFGLGWGAAGICPGPGLLNFGRALGSGGQNIVPYGAWLGSMILGGLAADALA
;
A
#
# COMPACT_ATOMS: atom_id res chain seq x y z
N MET A 1 13.50 -19.45 5.12
CA MET A 1 14.00 -18.57 6.20
C MET A 1 13.03 -17.44 6.54
N ALA A 2 12.94 -16.31 5.81
CA ALA A 2 12.09 -15.17 6.25
C ALA A 2 10.56 -15.42 6.15
N GLU A 3 10.11 -16.24 5.21
CA GLU A 3 8.67 -16.42 4.92
C GLU A 3 7.96 -17.30 5.95
N LEU A 4 8.57 -18.42 6.38
CA LEU A 4 8.00 -19.30 7.41
C LEU A 4 8.05 -18.66 8.81
N GLU A 5 9.07 -17.84 9.09
CA GLU A 5 9.18 -17.05 10.34
C GLU A 5 8.10 -15.97 10.46
N ALA A 6 7.48 -15.54 9.36
CA ALA A 6 6.38 -14.58 9.37
C ALA A 6 5.03 -15.22 9.75
N ILE A 7 4.92 -16.56 9.66
CA ILE A 7 3.68 -17.33 9.85
C ILE A 7 3.77 -18.23 11.11
N THR A 8 4.94 -18.38 11.73
CA THR A 8 5.08 -19.08 13.01
C THR A 8 4.92 -18.11 14.19
N PRO A 9 4.20 -18.51 15.26
CA PRO A 9 4.04 -17.65 16.42
C PRO A 9 5.40 -17.39 17.09
N PRO A 10 5.61 -16.21 17.69
CA PRO A 10 6.89 -15.86 18.29
C PRO A 10 7.20 -16.75 19.50
N GLN A 11 8.37 -17.41 19.49
CA GLN A 11 8.83 -18.21 20.64
C GLN A 11 9.29 -17.35 21.84
N THR A 12 9.35 -16.03 21.66
CA THR A 12 9.82 -15.07 22.67
C THR A 12 8.73 -14.56 23.60
N LEU A 13 7.46 -14.84 23.35
CA LEU A 13 6.34 -14.39 24.19
C LEU A 13 6.16 -15.29 25.42
N THR A 14 5.94 -14.67 26.58
CA THR A 14 5.59 -15.40 27.80
C THR A 14 4.18 -16.00 27.69
N LYS A 15 3.82 -16.93 28.58
CA LYS A 15 2.47 -17.50 28.64
C LYS A 15 1.42 -16.40 28.89
N GLU A 16 1.68 -15.52 29.86
CA GLU A 16 0.84 -14.37 30.21
C GLU A 16 0.61 -13.42 29.01
N GLN A 17 1.65 -13.16 28.21
CA GLN A 17 1.52 -12.30 27.03
C GLN A 17 0.66 -12.93 25.93
N ARG A 18 0.72 -14.26 25.76
CA ARG A 18 -0.13 -14.98 24.80
C ARG A 18 -1.58 -15.01 25.25
N GLU A 19 -1.80 -15.18 26.56
CA GLU A 19 -3.13 -15.12 27.17
C GLU A 19 -3.77 -13.74 27.00
N LEU A 20 -3.03 -12.66 27.25
CA LEU A 20 -3.46 -11.29 27.01
C LEU A 20 -3.83 -11.03 25.53
N VAL A 21 -3.03 -11.56 24.59
CA VAL A 21 -3.34 -11.46 23.15
C VAL A 21 -4.62 -12.20 22.81
N PHE A 22 -4.80 -13.42 23.32
CA PHE A 22 -6.04 -14.18 23.13
C PHE A 22 -7.25 -13.45 23.69
N GLU A 23 -7.15 -12.92 24.91
CA GLU A 23 -8.24 -12.20 25.57
C GLU A 23 -8.66 -10.97 24.74
N HIS A 24 -7.69 -10.19 24.26
CA HIS A 24 -8.00 -9.05 23.39
C HIS A 24 -8.65 -9.47 22.07
N LEU A 25 -8.17 -10.56 21.46
CA LEU A 25 -8.76 -11.13 20.25
C LEU A 25 -10.19 -11.63 20.49
N PHE A 26 -10.41 -12.35 21.58
CA PHE A 26 -11.70 -12.95 21.94
C PHE A 26 -12.75 -11.87 22.21
N ARG A 27 -12.43 -10.84 23.01
CA ARG A 27 -13.35 -9.72 23.30
C ARG A 27 -13.63 -8.87 22.06
N LYS A 28 -12.63 -8.63 21.20
CA LYS A 28 -12.85 -7.96 19.91
C LYS A 28 -13.70 -8.80 18.95
N LEU A 29 -13.51 -10.12 18.94
CA LEU A 29 -14.30 -11.04 18.11
C LEU A 29 -15.76 -11.06 18.57
N ALA A 30 -16.00 -11.08 19.89
CA ALA A 30 -17.33 -10.93 20.46
C ALA A 30 -17.98 -9.59 20.04
N THR A 31 -17.24 -8.48 20.08
CA THR A 31 -17.71 -7.16 19.61
C THR A 31 -18.07 -7.18 18.12
N TYR A 32 -17.22 -7.76 17.28
CA TYR A 32 -17.43 -7.88 15.83
C TYR A 32 -18.67 -8.74 15.53
N ARG A 33 -18.80 -9.90 16.19
CA ARG A 33 -19.95 -10.79 16.09
C ARG A 33 -21.25 -10.10 16.51
N ASN A 34 -21.26 -9.44 17.68
CA ASN A 34 -22.43 -8.73 18.19
C ASN A 34 -22.86 -7.59 17.27
N THR A 35 -21.90 -6.88 16.68
CA THR A 35 -22.16 -5.84 15.67
C THR A 35 -22.80 -6.42 14.40
N ALA A 36 -22.33 -7.59 13.93
CA ALA A 36 -22.92 -8.24 12.76
C ALA A 36 -24.33 -8.80 13.03
N VAL A 37 -24.60 -9.33 14.22
CA VAL A 37 -25.96 -9.75 14.64
C VAL A 37 -26.90 -8.55 14.69
N LEU A 38 -26.42 -7.40 15.16
CA LEU A 38 -27.21 -6.17 15.17
C LEU A 38 -27.68 -5.76 13.77
N TYR A 39 -26.86 -5.94 12.73
CA TYR A 39 -27.30 -5.65 11.35
C TYR A 39 -28.42 -6.59 10.89
N ALA A 40 -28.35 -7.88 11.23
CA ALA A 40 -29.42 -8.83 10.92
C ALA A 40 -30.71 -8.54 11.71
N SER A 41 -30.57 -8.12 12.97
CA SER A 41 -31.71 -7.71 13.82
C SER A 41 -32.38 -6.44 13.30
N LEU A 42 -31.59 -5.47 12.82
CA LEU A 42 -32.10 -4.23 12.23
C LEU A 42 -32.94 -4.50 10.98
N GLU A 43 -32.48 -5.37 10.09
CA GLU A 43 -33.23 -5.76 8.91
C GLU A 43 -34.56 -6.44 9.26
N ALA A 44 -34.54 -7.39 10.20
CA ALA A 44 -35.75 -8.06 10.65
C ALA A 44 -36.77 -7.09 11.27
N ALA A 45 -36.30 -6.11 12.06
CA ALA A 45 -37.17 -5.10 12.67
C ALA A 45 -37.84 -4.18 11.64
N LEU A 46 -37.12 -3.83 10.56
CA LEU A 46 -37.62 -2.95 9.50
C LEU A 46 -38.60 -3.61 8.53
N CYS A 47 -38.88 -4.92 8.70
CA CYS A 47 -39.76 -5.70 7.83
C CYS A 47 -41.17 -5.97 8.45
N SER A 48 -41.40 -5.54 9.70
CA SER A 48 -42.51 -5.99 10.57
C SER A 48 -43.94 -5.50 10.24
N ASP A 49 -44.21 -5.06 9.01
CA ASP A 49 -45.53 -4.57 8.61
C ASP A 49 -46.44 -5.65 7.96
N ASP A 50 -45.92 -6.85 7.62
CA ASP A 50 -46.69 -7.95 6.98
C ASP A 50 -46.61 -9.28 7.77
N GLU A 51 -47.72 -9.69 8.42
CA GLU A 51 -47.80 -10.88 9.30
C GLU A 51 -47.36 -12.20 8.65
N SER A 52 -47.41 -12.32 7.31
CA SER A 52 -46.95 -13.52 6.58
C SER A 52 -45.44 -13.56 6.35
N GLU A 53 -44.76 -12.41 6.31
CA GLU A 53 -43.31 -12.32 6.04
C GLU A 53 -42.46 -12.40 7.32
N ASP A 54 -43.04 -12.06 8.47
CA ASP A 54 -42.39 -12.13 9.79
C ASP A 54 -41.74 -13.50 10.08
N GLY A 55 -42.45 -14.58 9.75
CA GLY A 55 -41.96 -15.94 9.95
C GLY A 55 -40.77 -16.34 9.06
N VAL A 56 -40.63 -15.74 7.87
CA VAL A 56 -39.53 -15.99 6.94
C VAL A 56 -38.30 -15.18 7.35
N ASN A 57 -38.51 -13.91 7.73
CA ASN A 57 -37.44 -13.02 8.15
C ASN A 57 -36.80 -13.47 9.47
N LEU A 58 -37.59 -13.91 10.44
CA LEU A 58 -37.07 -14.47 11.69
C LEU A 58 -36.23 -15.74 11.46
N LYS A 59 -36.67 -16.61 10.52
CA LYS A 59 -35.90 -17.80 10.12
C LYS A 59 -34.58 -17.41 9.46
N ARG A 60 -34.59 -16.40 8.58
CA ARG A 60 -33.38 -15.90 7.90
C ARG A 60 -32.40 -15.28 8.90
N GLN A 61 -32.89 -14.46 9.82
CA GLN A 61 -32.10 -13.89 10.92
C GLN A 61 -31.45 -15.01 11.74
N LYS A 62 -32.24 -15.98 12.20
CA LYS A 62 -31.73 -17.10 13.01
C LYS A 62 -30.69 -17.93 12.26
N ALA A 63 -30.93 -18.24 10.99
CA ALA A 63 -29.97 -18.96 10.15
C ALA A 63 -28.65 -18.19 9.98
N PHE A 64 -28.72 -16.87 9.85
CA PHE A 64 -27.54 -16.00 9.81
C PHE A 64 -26.80 -15.99 11.14
N GLU A 65 -27.50 -15.84 12.26
CA GLU A 65 -26.92 -15.88 13.61
C GLU A 65 -26.24 -17.22 13.89
N ASP A 66 -26.88 -18.34 13.56
CA ASP A 66 -26.33 -19.69 13.74
C ASP A 66 -25.05 -19.88 12.90
N ALA A 67 -25.05 -19.41 11.66
CA ALA A 67 -23.86 -19.48 10.79
C ALA A 67 -22.72 -18.59 11.34
N LEU A 68 -23.04 -17.38 11.79
CA LEU A 68 -22.09 -16.44 12.36
C LEU A 68 -21.48 -16.96 13.67
N ASN A 69 -22.29 -17.56 14.55
CA ASN A 69 -21.83 -18.16 15.81
C ASN A 69 -20.87 -19.32 15.55
N LYS A 70 -21.20 -20.20 14.58
CA LYS A 70 -20.33 -21.31 14.18
C LYS A 70 -18.98 -20.81 13.66
N TRP A 71 -18.98 -19.78 12.81
CA TRP A 71 -17.75 -19.17 12.32
C TRP A 71 -16.94 -18.52 13.44
N ALA A 72 -17.57 -17.70 14.30
CA ALA A 72 -16.90 -16.99 15.37
C ALA A 72 -16.28 -17.95 16.39
N GLN A 73 -17.01 -19.00 16.80
CA GLN A 73 -16.46 -20.03 17.68
C GLN A 73 -15.29 -20.77 17.01
N SER A 74 -15.42 -21.17 15.74
CA SER A 74 -14.33 -21.84 15.02
C SER A 74 -13.07 -20.98 14.94
N LEU A 75 -13.20 -19.66 14.76
CA LEU A 75 -12.07 -18.74 14.76
C LEU A 75 -11.47 -18.56 16.16
N ALA A 76 -12.32 -18.51 17.20
CA ALA A 76 -11.88 -18.48 18.59
C ALA A 76 -11.09 -19.75 18.96
N ASP A 77 -11.56 -20.93 18.57
CA ASP A 77 -10.88 -22.22 18.84
C ASP A 77 -9.48 -22.25 18.18
N LYS A 78 -9.36 -21.69 16.97
CA LYS A 78 -8.07 -21.54 16.28
C LYS A 78 -7.17 -20.56 17.01
N ALA A 79 -7.70 -19.41 17.42
CA ALA A 79 -6.94 -18.43 18.20
C ALA A 79 -6.48 -19.02 19.55
N TRP A 80 -7.32 -19.84 20.19
CA TRP A 80 -7.03 -20.54 21.43
C TRP A 80 -5.86 -21.52 21.24
N SER A 81 -5.91 -22.38 20.23
CA SER A 81 -4.84 -23.35 19.94
C SER A 81 -3.49 -22.68 19.65
N VAL A 82 -3.49 -21.47 19.06
CA VAL A 82 -2.27 -20.70 18.78
C VAL A 82 -1.70 -20.08 20.05
N CYS A 83 -2.55 -19.53 20.91
CA CYS A 83 -2.11 -18.83 22.13
C CYS A 83 -1.81 -19.80 23.28
N HIS A 84 -2.48 -20.96 23.33
CA HIS A 84 -2.39 -21.97 24.38
C HIS A 84 -1.98 -23.36 23.84
N PRO A 85 -0.77 -23.52 23.27
CA PRO A 85 -0.35 -24.79 22.67
C PRO A 85 -0.11 -25.91 23.69
N ASP A 86 0.05 -25.56 24.97
CA ASP A 86 0.36 -26.49 26.07
C ASP A 86 -0.85 -26.70 27.01
N ASN A 87 -2.03 -26.14 26.70
CA ASN A 87 -3.22 -26.25 27.53
C ASN A 87 -4.18 -27.32 26.96
N GLU A 88 -4.71 -28.18 27.83
CA GLU A 88 -5.72 -29.19 27.49
C GLU A 88 -7.15 -28.67 27.72
N ASP A 89 -7.31 -27.48 28.29
CA ASP A 89 -8.63 -26.86 28.50
C ASP A 89 -9.29 -26.46 27.17
N ASP A 90 -10.62 -26.63 27.12
CA ASP A 90 -11.44 -26.21 25.98
C ASP A 90 -11.48 -24.67 25.87
N CYS A 91 -11.54 -24.19 24.62
CA CYS A 91 -11.71 -22.77 24.32
C CYS A 91 -13.00 -22.23 24.98
N PRO A 92 -12.97 -21.04 25.62
CA PRO A 92 -14.17 -20.40 26.14
C PRO A 92 -15.26 -20.26 25.06
N LYS A 93 -16.51 -20.54 25.45
CA LYS A 93 -17.64 -20.43 24.53
C LYS A 93 -17.96 -18.96 24.26
N LEU A 94 -18.01 -18.59 22.98
CA LEU A 94 -18.39 -17.26 22.53
C LEU A 94 -19.91 -17.19 22.43
N ASP A 95 -20.52 -16.47 23.36
CA ASP A 95 -21.96 -16.22 23.42
C ASP A 95 -22.30 -14.71 23.40
N PRO A 96 -23.58 -14.32 23.25
CA PRO A 96 -23.97 -12.91 23.20
C PRO A 96 -23.61 -12.08 24.44
N PHE A 97 -23.39 -12.71 25.59
CA PHE A 97 -23.07 -12.10 26.88
C PHE A 97 -21.57 -12.07 27.19
N THR A 98 -20.74 -12.60 26.28
CA THR A 98 -19.28 -12.53 26.35
C THR A 98 -18.82 -11.08 26.54
N ASP A 99 -17.87 -10.87 27.44
CA ASP A 99 -17.32 -9.54 27.69
C ASP A 99 -16.70 -8.95 26.41
N THR A 100 -17.02 -7.68 26.14
CA THR A 100 -16.55 -6.91 24.98
C THR A 100 -15.65 -5.74 25.38
N ALA A 101 -15.53 -5.45 26.69
CA ALA A 101 -14.73 -4.36 27.20
C ALA A 101 -13.24 -4.64 26.99
N THR A 102 -12.53 -3.73 26.32
CA THR A 102 -11.07 -3.83 26.11
C THR A 102 -10.31 -2.74 26.85
N ILE A 103 -11.01 -1.84 27.55
CA ILE A 103 -10.43 -0.65 28.18
C ILE A 103 -9.60 -0.97 29.42
N ASP A 104 -9.96 -2.06 30.13
CA ASP A 104 -9.30 -2.51 31.35
C ASP A 104 -8.15 -3.49 31.08
N LEU A 105 -7.91 -3.86 29.81
CA LEU A 105 -6.85 -4.79 29.43
C LEU A 105 -5.49 -4.08 29.37
N GLU A 106 -4.45 -4.80 29.80
CA GLU A 106 -3.08 -4.34 29.66
C GLU A 106 -2.68 -4.15 28.18
N LYS A 107 -1.68 -3.30 27.94
CA LYS A 107 -1.22 -3.02 26.57
C LYS A 107 -0.61 -4.26 25.94
N ILE A 108 -1.12 -4.58 24.75
CA ILE A 108 -0.71 -5.71 23.91
C ILE A 108 0.82 -5.62 23.60
N PRO A 109 1.52 -6.76 23.45
CA PRO A 109 2.91 -6.82 22.97
C PRO A 109 3.16 -6.10 21.64
N LYS A 110 4.43 -6.01 21.22
CA LYS A 110 4.86 -5.28 20.00
C LYS A 110 4.05 -5.68 18.76
N ASP A 111 3.74 -4.72 17.88
CA ASP A 111 2.97 -4.91 16.64
C ASP A 111 3.47 -6.08 15.76
N ALA A 112 4.79 -6.31 15.72
CA ALA A 112 5.39 -7.39 14.95
C ALA A 112 5.04 -8.79 15.50
N ASP A 113 4.88 -8.92 16.82
CA ASP A 113 4.56 -10.18 17.48
C ASP A 113 3.06 -10.51 17.31
N ILE A 114 2.19 -9.50 17.40
CA ILE A 114 0.76 -9.63 17.08
C ILE A 114 0.57 -10.04 15.62
N THR A 115 1.24 -9.34 14.69
CA THR A 115 1.15 -9.63 13.24
C THR A 115 1.46 -11.10 12.95
N ARG A 116 2.49 -11.67 13.59
CA ARG A 116 2.84 -13.09 13.45
C ARG A 116 1.73 -14.01 13.97
N ILE A 117 1.18 -13.74 15.16
CA ILE A 117 0.05 -14.51 15.71
C ILE A 117 -1.17 -14.45 14.77
N LEU A 118 -1.53 -13.26 14.29
CA LEU A 118 -2.63 -13.07 13.33
C LEU A 118 -2.40 -13.86 12.04
N ASN A 119 -1.19 -13.84 11.49
CA ASN A 119 -0.83 -14.61 10.30
C ASN A 119 -0.90 -16.12 10.54
N THR A 120 -0.48 -16.60 11.72
CA THR A 120 -0.61 -18.03 12.10
C THR A 120 -2.08 -18.44 12.17
N ILE A 121 -2.91 -17.66 12.87
CA ILE A 121 -4.36 -17.90 12.97
C ILE A 121 -4.99 -17.92 11.59
N LEU A 122 -4.65 -16.94 10.74
CA LEU A 122 -5.15 -16.84 9.39
C LEU A 122 -4.74 -18.04 8.53
N PHE A 123 -3.49 -18.46 8.62
CA PHE A 123 -2.98 -19.62 7.89
C PHE A 123 -3.71 -20.91 8.31
N ILE A 124 -3.91 -21.12 9.61
CA ILE A 124 -4.68 -22.26 10.13
C ILE A 124 -6.14 -22.19 9.68
N ASP A 125 -6.76 -21.00 9.70
CA ASP A 125 -8.14 -20.81 9.22
C ASP A 125 -8.27 -21.19 7.74
N ILE A 126 -7.39 -20.67 6.89
CA ILE A 126 -7.39 -20.94 5.45
C ILE A 126 -7.16 -22.43 5.16
N THR A 127 -6.18 -23.05 5.83
CA THR A 127 -5.81 -24.45 5.57
C THR A 127 -6.86 -25.44 6.09
N SER A 128 -7.48 -25.15 7.24
CA SER A 128 -8.54 -26.00 7.82
C SER A 128 -9.88 -25.86 7.08
N SER A 129 -10.29 -24.63 6.78
CA SER A 129 -11.58 -24.34 6.14
C SER A 129 -11.55 -24.48 4.60
N LYS A 130 -10.35 -24.50 4.01
CA LYS A 130 -10.14 -24.44 2.54
C LYS A 130 -10.80 -23.21 1.90
N GLN A 131 -10.94 -22.15 2.68
CA GLN A 131 -11.59 -20.91 2.30
C GLN A 131 -10.87 -19.73 2.94
N TYR A 132 -10.75 -18.63 2.20
CA TYR A 132 -10.37 -17.36 2.79
C TYR A 132 -11.63 -16.50 3.02
N SER A 133 -12.13 -16.51 4.25
CA SER A 133 -13.38 -15.84 4.60
C SER A 133 -13.21 -14.32 4.64
N ALA A 134 -14.11 -13.59 3.96
CA ALA A 134 -14.20 -12.14 4.04
C ALA A 134 -14.35 -11.61 5.48
N ARG A 135 -15.05 -12.35 6.34
CA ARG A 135 -15.22 -11.99 7.75
C ARG A 135 -13.95 -12.23 8.56
N THR A 136 -13.23 -13.32 8.29
CA THR A 136 -11.93 -13.57 8.94
C THR A 136 -10.95 -12.45 8.57
N ARG A 137 -10.87 -12.09 7.28
CA ARG A 137 -10.00 -11.01 6.80
C ARG A 137 -10.36 -9.66 7.41
N SER A 138 -11.63 -9.26 7.35
CA SER A 138 -12.11 -7.98 7.89
C SER A 138 -11.89 -7.90 9.41
N PHE A 139 -12.16 -8.99 10.14
CA PHE A 139 -11.91 -9.03 11.57
C PHE A 139 -10.41 -8.93 11.89
N LEU A 140 -9.56 -9.79 11.33
CA LEU A 140 -8.14 -9.80 11.68
C LEU A 140 -7.42 -8.50 11.26
N SER A 141 -7.80 -7.92 10.12
CA SER A 141 -7.28 -6.61 9.68
C SER A 141 -7.70 -5.44 10.59
N SER A 142 -8.84 -5.54 11.30
CA SER A 142 -9.24 -4.58 12.33
C SER A 142 -8.43 -4.69 13.64
N VAL A 143 -7.74 -5.81 13.83
CA VAL A 143 -6.89 -6.05 15.01
C VAL A 143 -5.45 -5.59 14.75
N GLY A 144 -4.90 -5.90 13.57
CA GLY A 144 -3.54 -5.53 13.19
C GLY A 144 -3.25 -5.81 11.70
N PRO A 145 -2.08 -5.40 11.20
CA PRO A 145 -1.72 -5.63 9.80
C PRO A 145 -1.55 -7.13 9.50
N LEU A 146 -1.94 -7.55 8.29
CA LEU A 146 -1.81 -8.93 7.82
C LEU A 146 -0.72 -9.02 6.75
N PHE A 147 0.11 -10.05 6.80
CA PHE A 147 1.16 -10.31 5.80
C PHE A 147 0.70 -11.40 4.82
N GLU A 148 -0.25 -11.05 3.96
CA GLU A 148 -0.91 -11.99 3.03
C GLU A 148 0.06 -12.58 1.99
N SER A 149 1.03 -11.80 1.52
CA SER A 149 1.99 -12.23 0.49
C SER A 149 2.85 -13.42 0.95
N GLY A 150 3.27 -13.44 2.21
CA GLY A 150 4.01 -14.58 2.78
C GLY A 150 3.15 -15.84 2.92
N ILE A 151 1.85 -15.68 3.18
CA ILE A 151 0.91 -16.81 3.25
C ILE A 151 0.69 -17.40 1.85
N VAL A 152 0.52 -16.56 0.82
CA VAL A 152 0.38 -16.99 -0.59
C VAL A 152 1.61 -17.76 -1.05
N SER A 153 2.81 -17.22 -0.79
CA SER A 153 4.07 -17.86 -1.21
C SER A 153 4.23 -19.25 -0.57
N THR A 154 3.85 -19.35 0.71
CA THR A 154 3.89 -20.59 1.49
C THR A 154 2.87 -21.63 1.01
N LEU A 155 1.65 -21.21 0.65
CA LEU A 155 0.62 -22.11 0.11
C LEU A 155 0.97 -22.64 -1.29
N ARG A 156 1.56 -21.82 -2.16
CA ARG A 156 1.95 -22.22 -3.53
C ARG A 156 3.20 -23.11 -3.58
N HIS A 157 4.13 -22.96 -2.64
CA HIS A 157 5.39 -23.71 -2.60
C HIS A 157 5.52 -24.55 -1.32
N PRO A 158 4.64 -25.54 -1.11
CA PRO A 158 4.54 -26.27 0.15
C PRO A 158 5.78 -27.11 0.46
N GLU A 159 6.50 -27.60 -0.55
CA GLU A 159 7.65 -28.51 -0.37
C GLU A 159 8.77 -27.87 0.46
N ARG A 160 9.11 -26.60 0.19
CA ARG A 160 10.12 -25.85 0.95
C ARG A 160 9.68 -25.58 2.39
N ALA A 161 8.40 -25.28 2.58
CA ALA A 161 7.82 -25.01 3.89
C ALA A 161 7.71 -26.28 4.74
N LEU A 162 7.38 -27.42 4.10
CA LEU A 162 7.32 -28.76 4.71
C LEU A 162 8.72 -29.21 5.15
N GLU A 163 9.74 -29.07 4.31
CA GLU A 163 11.13 -29.40 4.67
C GLU A 163 11.63 -28.56 5.86
N GLU A 164 11.35 -27.27 5.88
CA GLU A 164 11.76 -26.35 6.95
C GLU A 164 10.97 -26.60 8.26
N ALA A 165 9.67 -26.88 8.18
CA ALA A 165 8.84 -27.28 9.31
C ALA A 165 9.24 -28.63 9.91
N GLN A 166 9.57 -29.61 9.04
CA GLN A 166 10.00 -30.94 9.44
C GLN A 166 11.38 -30.89 10.11
N LYS A 167 12.31 -30.11 9.57
CA LYS A 167 13.61 -29.85 10.20
C LYS A 167 13.47 -29.23 11.58
N ARG A 168 12.57 -28.25 11.77
CA ARG A 168 12.28 -27.65 13.08
C ARG A 168 11.62 -28.63 14.06
N ALA A 169 10.71 -29.48 13.57
CA ALA A 169 10.12 -30.55 14.37
C ALA A 169 11.17 -31.56 14.83
N ASP A 170 12.14 -31.88 13.97
CA ASP A 170 13.25 -32.77 14.29
C ASP A 170 14.27 -32.11 15.24
N ASP A 171 14.58 -30.83 15.06
CA ASP A 171 15.41 -30.05 16.00
C ASP A 171 14.75 -29.95 17.39
N ALA A 172 13.43 -29.78 17.44
CA ALA A 172 12.65 -29.81 18.67
C ALA A 172 12.65 -31.21 19.31
N LYS A 173 12.54 -32.29 18.53
CA LYS A 173 12.71 -33.67 19.03
C LYS A 173 14.09 -33.87 19.65
N VAL A 174 15.16 -33.36 19.03
CA VAL A 174 16.53 -33.47 19.56
C VAL A 174 16.68 -32.67 20.86
N SER A 175 16.10 -31.48 20.95
CA SER A 175 16.10 -30.65 22.16
C SER A 175 15.30 -31.28 23.31
N HIS A 176 14.11 -31.83 23.02
CA HIS A 176 13.31 -32.56 24.01
C HIS A 176 13.96 -33.89 24.40
N ALA A 177 14.59 -34.61 23.46
CA ALA A 177 15.37 -35.80 23.75
C ALA A 177 16.61 -35.48 24.60
N GLN A 178 17.27 -34.35 24.39
CA GLN A 178 18.36 -33.84 25.24
C GLN A 178 17.85 -33.49 26.64
N LYS A 179 16.76 -32.73 26.77
CA LYS A 179 16.12 -32.43 28.07
C LYS A 179 15.71 -33.72 28.80
N ARG A 180 15.16 -34.70 28.08
CA ARG A 180 14.80 -36.02 28.61
C ARG A 180 16.03 -36.86 28.96
N LYS A 181 17.15 -36.70 28.25
CA LYS A 181 18.45 -37.31 28.57
C LYS A 181 19.06 -36.70 29.84
N THR A 182 18.93 -35.39 30.04
CA THR A 182 19.33 -34.69 31.28
C THR A 182 18.47 -35.10 32.46
N LEU A 183 17.15 -35.21 32.27
CA LEU A 183 16.20 -35.66 33.29
C LEU A 183 16.36 -37.17 33.60
N ARG A 184 16.69 -37.98 32.59
CA ARG A 184 16.99 -39.41 32.76
C ARG A 184 18.37 -39.65 33.39
N MET A 185 19.31 -38.71 33.30
CA MET A 185 20.60 -38.78 34.01
C MET A 185 20.43 -38.54 35.52
N VAL A 186 19.40 -37.80 35.93
CA VAL A 186 18.99 -37.63 37.33
C VAL A 186 18.09 -38.79 37.80
N GLY A 187 17.34 -39.42 36.88
CA GLY A 187 16.41 -40.51 37.16
C GLY A 187 16.93 -41.94 36.93
N MET A 188 18.20 -42.13 36.55
CA MET A 188 18.81 -43.46 36.35
C MET A 188 19.20 -44.13 37.68
N GLY A 189 18.19 -44.32 38.52
CA GLY A 189 18.21 -45.19 39.70
C GLY A 189 17.23 -46.35 39.61
N LEU A 190 16.36 -46.47 38.60
CA LEU A 190 15.34 -47.53 38.53
C LEU A 190 14.91 -47.85 37.08
N GLY A 191 15.00 -49.13 36.69
CA GLY A 191 14.10 -49.74 35.69
C GLY A 191 14.70 -49.98 34.30
N ALA A 192 15.03 -51.24 34.04
CA ALA A 192 15.55 -51.77 32.79
C ALA A 192 14.43 -52.23 31.80
N VAL A 193 14.86 -52.52 30.57
CA VAL A 193 14.27 -53.45 29.57
C VAL A 193 13.11 -52.96 28.69
N ALA A 194 13.39 -52.92 27.37
CA ALA A 194 12.58 -53.35 26.22
C ALA A 194 12.91 -52.44 25.01
N GLY A 195 13.83 -52.83 24.11
CA GLY A 195 13.50 -53.56 22.86
C GLY A 195 13.17 -52.53 21.76
N GLY A 196 13.66 -52.53 20.52
CA GLY A 196 14.41 -53.46 19.68
C GLY A 196 14.45 -52.82 18.27
N VAL A 197 15.42 -53.23 17.47
CA VAL A 197 15.79 -52.72 16.14
C VAL A 197 14.78 -53.14 15.06
N LEU A 198 14.51 -52.28 14.05
CA LEU A 198 14.53 -52.72 12.63
C LEU A 198 14.64 -51.55 11.63
N VAL A 199 15.76 -51.54 10.91
CA VAL A 199 15.96 -50.86 9.62
C VAL A 199 15.41 -51.78 8.52
N GLY A 200 14.72 -51.21 7.52
CA GLY A 200 14.26 -51.95 6.34
C GLY A 200 14.10 -51.03 5.13
N VAL A 201 15.01 -51.18 4.17
CA VAL A 201 15.09 -50.53 2.84
C VAL A 201 14.16 -51.24 1.83
N THR A 202 13.92 -50.61 0.67
CA THR A 202 13.22 -51.06 -0.56
C THR A 202 11.71 -50.79 -0.53
N GLY A 203 11.01 -50.33 -1.56
CA GLY A 203 11.25 -50.07 -2.99
C GLY A 203 9.85 -49.82 -3.58
N GLY A 204 9.69 -48.87 -4.51
CA GLY A 204 8.38 -48.27 -4.82
C GLY A 204 7.32 -49.17 -5.48
N LEU A 205 6.04 -48.80 -5.27
CA LEU A 205 4.99 -48.70 -6.29
C LEU A 205 3.67 -48.21 -5.65
N ALA A 206 3.01 -47.29 -6.35
CA ALA A 206 1.60 -46.90 -6.28
C ALA A 206 1.04 -46.19 -5.01
N ALA A 207 0.54 -44.96 -5.20
CA ALA A 207 -0.59 -44.43 -4.42
C ALA A 207 -1.75 -45.44 -4.50
N PRO A 208 -2.41 -45.81 -3.39
CA PRO A 208 -3.23 -44.88 -2.62
C PRO A 208 -3.20 -45.11 -1.09
N LEU A 209 -2.78 -44.10 -0.33
CA LEU A 209 -3.04 -44.05 1.13
C LEU A 209 -3.24 -42.62 1.65
N VAL A 210 -3.63 -41.70 0.76
CA VAL A 210 -4.08 -40.35 1.12
C VAL A 210 -5.56 -40.45 1.49
N GLY A 211 -5.85 -40.74 2.76
CA GLY A 211 -7.23 -40.74 3.25
C GLY A 211 -7.46 -41.31 4.65
N ALA A 212 -6.62 -42.24 5.11
CA ALA A 212 -6.82 -42.89 6.43
C ALA A 212 -5.55 -43.07 7.28
N GLY A 213 -4.36 -42.71 6.77
CA GLY A 213 -3.08 -42.97 7.44
C GLY A 213 -2.50 -41.84 8.31
N VAL A 214 -3.02 -40.62 8.22
CA VAL A 214 -2.42 -39.44 8.89
C VAL A 214 -2.97 -39.22 10.31
N SER A 215 -4.13 -39.77 10.64
CA SER A 215 -4.71 -39.67 12.00
C SER A 215 -4.12 -40.67 12.99
N VAL A 216 -3.58 -41.81 12.52
CA VAL A 216 -3.16 -42.92 13.42
C VAL A 216 -1.71 -42.80 13.89
N VAL A 217 -0.80 -42.23 13.08
CA VAL A 217 0.63 -42.14 13.45
C VAL A 217 0.98 -40.86 14.22
N LEU A 218 0.11 -39.84 14.22
CA LEU A 218 0.29 -38.60 15.01
C LEU A 218 -0.54 -38.55 16.31
N GLY A 219 -1.53 -39.42 16.46
CA GLY A 219 -2.35 -39.52 17.67
C GLY A 219 -1.61 -40.13 18.89
N TRP A 220 -0.62 -41.00 18.68
CA TRP A 220 0.06 -41.70 19.79
C TRP A 220 1.10 -40.83 20.53
N LEU A 221 1.53 -39.71 19.95
CA LEU A 221 2.61 -38.87 20.49
C LEU A 221 2.16 -37.54 21.10
N GLY A 222 0.86 -37.25 21.18
CA GLY A 222 0.33 -36.01 21.77
C GLY A 222 0.61 -34.74 20.97
N VAL A 223 1.17 -34.84 19.76
CA VAL A 223 1.56 -33.69 18.91
C VAL A 223 0.40 -33.19 18.04
N GLY A 224 -0.73 -33.93 18.00
CA GLY A 224 -1.92 -33.60 17.21
C GLY A 224 -2.61 -32.27 17.59
N GLY A 225 -2.30 -31.69 18.75
CA GLY A 225 -2.80 -30.38 19.19
C GLY A 225 -1.79 -29.23 19.12
N SER A 226 -0.54 -29.50 18.77
CA SER A 226 0.51 -28.45 18.75
C SER A 226 0.43 -27.59 17.48
N VAL A 227 0.74 -26.30 17.58
CA VAL A 227 0.78 -25.36 16.44
C VAL A 227 1.67 -25.88 15.30
N ALA A 228 2.78 -26.54 15.60
CA ALA A 228 3.64 -27.16 14.59
C ALA A 228 2.95 -28.34 13.86
N GLY A 229 2.16 -29.16 14.55
CA GLY A 229 1.37 -30.24 13.96
C GLY A 229 0.22 -29.74 13.08
N LEU A 230 -0.44 -28.64 13.49
CA LEU A 230 -1.47 -27.97 12.69
C LEU A 230 -0.91 -27.33 11.42
N LEU A 231 0.26 -26.70 11.48
CA LEU A 231 0.92 -26.12 10.31
C LEU A 231 1.35 -27.18 9.29
N ILE A 232 1.90 -28.31 9.75
CA ILE A 232 2.33 -29.42 8.88
C ILE A 232 1.14 -30.12 8.21
N SER A 233 0.04 -30.33 8.94
CA SER A 233 -1.17 -30.92 8.37
C SER A 233 -1.83 -30.01 7.33
N GLY A 234 -1.85 -28.70 7.57
CA GLY A 234 -2.34 -27.70 6.61
C GLY A 234 -1.50 -27.63 5.33
N LEU A 235 -0.17 -27.71 5.45
CA LEU A 235 0.74 -27.70 4.29
C LEU A 235 0.67 -28.98 3.44
N ALA A 236 0.39 -30.15 4.04
CA ALA A 236 0.24 -31.41 3.31
C ALA A 236 -0.99 -31.42 2.36
N GLY A 237 -2.00 -30.56 2.61
CA GLY A 237 -3.18 -30.39 1.75
C GLY A 237 -3.12 -29.20 0.78
N SER A 238 -1.99 -28.50 0.72
CA SER A 238 -1.78 -27.24 0.01
C SER A 238 -2.17 -27.23 -1.48
N SER A 239 -1.98 -28.33 -2.21
CA SER A 239 -2.37 -28.41 -3.63
C SER A 239 -3.90 -28.32 -3.82
N VAL A 240 -4.67 -28.94 -2.93
CA VAL A 240 -6.14 -28.86 -2.91
C VAL A 240 -6.59 -27.48 -2.46
N ILE A 241 -5.90 -26.88 -1.49
CA ILE A 241 -6.18 -25.54 -0.96
C ILE A 241 -5.89 -24.47 -2.00
N CYS A 242 -4.75 -24.53 -2.69
CA CYS A 242 -4.43 -23.64 -3.80
C CYS A 242 -5.44 -23.77 -4.94
N GLY A 243 -5.85 -24.99 -5.27
CA GLY A 243 -6.91 -25.24 -6.26
C GLY A 243 -8.29 -24.69 -5.83
N ALA A 244 -8.59 -24.61 -4.53
CA ALA A 244 -9.85 -24.07 -3.99
C ALA A 244 -9.83 -22.53 -3.83
N LEU A 245 -8.70 -21.95 -3.43
CA LEU A 245 -8.54 -20.50 -3.25
C LEU A 245 -8.33 -19.78 -4.58
N PHE A 246 -7.37 -20.24 -5.37
CA PHE A 246 -6.99 -19.59 -6.63
C PHE A 246 -7.71 -20.19 -7.84
N GLY A 247 -8.42 -21.31 -7.64
CA GLY A 247 -9.10 -22.05 -8.70
C GLY A 247 -8.11 -22.92 -9.50
N ALA A 248 -8.42 -24.20 -9.72
CA ALA A 248 -7.74 -25.02 -10.73
C ALA A 248 -8.08 -24.62 -12.19
N TYR A 249 -8.73 -23.47 -12.39
CA TYR A 249 -9.34 -23.08 -13.66
C TYR A 249 -9.10 -21.61 -13.97
N GLY A 250 -8.00 -21.33 -14.68
CA GLY A 250 -7.87 -20.07 -15.43
C GLY A 250 -8.99 -19.95 -16.47
N ALA A 251 -9.34 -18.70 -16.84
CA ALA A 251 -10.18 -18.20 -17.95
C ALA A 251 -11.37 -19.05 -18.49
N LYS A 252 -11.20 -20.35 -18.74
CA LYS A 252 -12.16 -21.31 -19.31
C LYS A 252 -13.36 -21.63 -18.41
N SER A 253 -13.20 -21.69 -17.08
CA SER A 253 -14.34 -21.94 -16.15
C SER A 253 -15.17 -20.69 -15.91
N THR A 254 -14.52 -19.53 -15.70
CA THR A 254 -15.19 -18.21 -15.67
C THR A 254 -15.92 -17.95 -16.98
N ALA A 255 -15.30 -18.19 -18.14
CA ALA A 255 -15.96 -18.06 -19.44
C ALA A 255 -17.15 -19.02 -19.59
N SER A 256 -17.07 -20.26 -19.09
CA SER A 256 -18.18 -21.23 -19.15
C SER A 256 -19.34 -20.86 -18.20
N MET A 257 -19.04 -20.35 -17.00
CA MET A 257 -20.04 -19.90 -16.03
C MET A 257 -20.72 -18.60 -16.49
N VAL A 258 -19.96 -17.67 -17.08
CA VAL A 258 -20.47 -16.47 -17.75
C VAL A 258 -21.30 -16.86 -18.98
N ALA A 259 -20.85 -17.83 -19.79
CA ALA A 259 -21.58 -18.31 -20.96
C ALA A 259 -22.98 -18.85 -20.63
N LYS A 260 -23.16 -19.49 -19.46
CA LYS A 260 -24.49 -19.97 -19.02
C LYS A 260 -25.49 -18.84 -18.78
N HIS A 261 -25.01 -17.65 -18.45
CA HIS A 261 -25.83 -16.48 -18.13
C HIS A 261 -26.01 -15.51 -19.32
N THR A 262 -25.51 -15.89 -20.51
CA THR A 262 -25.62 -15.07 -21.74
C THR A 262 -27.05 -14.86 -22.26
N LYS A 263 -28.04 -15.53 -21.66
CA LYS A 263 -29.47 -15.34 -21.99
C LYS A 263 -30.07 -14.08 -21.38
N GLU A 264 -29.53 -13.60 -20.26
CA GLU A 264 -30.06 -12.43 -19.54
C GLU A 264 -29.27 -11.16 -19.84
N ILE A 265 -27.95 -11.31 -20.09
CA ILE A 265 -27.01 -10.27 -20.50
C ILE A 265 -26.16 -10.80 -21.64
N THR A 266 -26.04 -10.02 -22.71
CA THR A 266 -25.39 -10.44 -23.96
C THR A 266 -23.88 -10.23 -23.95
N ASP A 267 -23.41 -9.24 -23.20
CA ASP A 267 -22.02 -8.80 -23.19
C ASP A 267 -21.50 -8.71 -21.75
N LEU A 268 -21.12 -9.85 -21.18
CA LEU A 268 -20.60 -9.96 -19.82
C LEU A 268 -19.19 -10.55 -19.85
N ALA A 269 -18.22 -9.89 -19.23
CA ALA A 269 -16.87 -10.42 -19.06
C ALA A 269 -16.18 -9.86 -17.82
N ILE A 270 -15.24 -10.61 -17.26
CA ILE A 270 -14.35 -10.16 -16.19
C ILE A 270 -12.98 -9.90 -16.81
N VAL A 271 -12.54 -8.64 -16.77
CA VAL A 271 -11.34 -8.17 -17.45
C VAL A 271 -10.31 -7.75 -16.41
N PRO A 272 -9.06 -8.25 -16.44
CA PRO A 272 -8.02 -7.77 -15.54
C PRO A 272 -7.65 -6.32 -15.88
N VAL A 273 -7.54 -5.45 -14.86
CA VAL A 273 -7.19 -4.03 -15.05
C VAL A 273 -5.74 -3.86 -15.49
N TRP A 274 -4.84 -4.71 -14.99
CA TRP A 274 -3.42 -4.73 -15.36
C TRP A 274 -3.06 -6.01 -16.10
N LYS A 275 -2.45 -5.88 -17.29
CA LYS A 275 -1.83 -6.99 -18.03
C LYS A 275 -0.40 -7.20 -17.55
N THR A 276 -0.22 -7.69 -16.32
CA THR A 276 1.12 -7.92 -15.76
C THR A 276 1.50 -9.39 -15.92
N SER A 277 2.71 -9.66 -16.43
CA SER A 277 3.33 -10.98 -16.60
C SER A 277 4.03 -11.51 -15.33
N GLN A 278 3.82 -10.86 -14.18
CA GLN A 278 4.29 -11.27 -12.87
C GLN A 278 3.12 -11.27 -11.89
N GLU A 279 2.79 -12.47 -11.41
CA GLU A 279 1.77 -12.80 -10.40
C GLU A 279 2.07 -12.10 -9.07
N SER A 280 1.61 -10.84 -8.91
CA SER A 280 1.45 -10.26 -7.57
C SER A 280 0.10 -10.73 -7.01
N ASP A 281 0.07 -11.99 -6.61
CA ASP A 281 -1.16 -12.61 -6.15
C ASP A 281 -1.40 -12.23 -4.69
N THR A 282 -2.50 -11.53 -4.48
CA THR A 282 -3.06 -11.25 -3.17
C THR A 282 -4.12 -12.31 -2.84
N LEU A 283 -4.45 -12.44 -1.54
CA LEU A 283 -5.45 -13.41 -1.14
C LEU A 283 -6.89 -12.91 -1.40
N ALA A 284 -7.07 -11.61 -1.67
CA ALA A 284 -8.37 -10.97 -1.88
C ALA A 284 -8.53 -10.49 -3.32
N VAL A 285 -9.77 -10.38 -3.79
CA VAL A 285 -10.07 -9.91 -5.14
C VAL A 285 -10.78 -8.58 -5.08
N ARG A 286 -10.42 -7.65 -5.97
CA ARG A 286 -11.17 -6.41 -6.16
C ARG A 286 -11.90 -6.44 -7.49
N LEU A 287 -13.22 -6.26 -7.45
CA LEU A 287 -14.05 -6.16 -8.64
C LEU A 287 -14.60 -4.73 -8.75
N CYS A 288 -14.22 -4.07 -9.83
CA CYS A 288 -14.60 -2.71 -10.15
C CYS A 288 -15.68 -2.70 -11.25
N VAL A 289 -16.72 -1.87 -11.08
CA VAL A 289 -17.86 -1.80 -12.00
C VAL A 289 -18.12 -0.36 -12.42
N SER A 290 -17.86 -0.08 -13.69
CA SER A 290 -18.14 1.24 -14.30
C SER A 290 -19.64 1.38 -14.59
N GLY A 291 -20.18 2.59 -14.39
CA GLY A 291 -21.62 2.87 -14.59
C GLY A 291 -22.01 3.54 -15.90
N TRP A 292 -21.04 3.97 -16.71
CA TRP A 292 -21.19 4.47 -18.07
C TRP A 292 -19.79 4.48 -18.72
N LEU A 293 -19.72 4.43 -20.05
CA LEU A 293 -18.48 4.31 -20.82
C LEU A 293 -18.47 5.30 -21.99
N ASN A 294 -17.38 6.03 -22.23
CA ASN A 294 -17.21 6.76 -23.50
C ASN A 294 -16.64 5.86 -24.59
N ASP A 295 -15.64 5.07 -24.21
CA ASP A 295 -14.91 4.15 -25.08
C ASP A 295 -14.66 2.82 -24.34
N GLN A 296 -14.32 1.77 -25.06
CA GLN A 296 -14.00 0.45 -24.49
C GLN A 296 -12.87 0.48 -23.44
N THR A 297 -11.97 1.47 -23.51
CA THR A 297 -10.88 1.65 -22.54
C THR A 297 -11.39 2.01 -21.14
N ASP A 298 -12.54 2.69 -21.03
CA ASP A 298 -13.14 3.14 -19.76
C ASP A 298 -13.60 1.99 -18.85
N ILE A 299 -13.60 0.75 -19.35
CA ILE A 299 -13.80 -0.43 -18.53
C ILE A 299 -12.68 -0.56 -17.50
N THR A 300 -11.44 -0.21 -17.85
CA THR A 300 -10.26 -0.43 -17.00
C THR A 300 -9.55 0.86 -16.58
N GLU A 301 -9.60 1.93 -17.39
CA GLU A 301 -8.88 3.19 -17.11
C GLU A 301 -9.17 3.80 -15.73
N PRO A 302 -10.44 3.95 -15.27
CA PRO A 302 -10.74 4.57 -13.98
C PRO A 302 -10.13 3.80 -12.79
N TRP A 303 -9.90 2.50 -12.99
CA TRP A 303 -9.47 1.56 -11.95
C TRP A 303 -7.95 1.38 -11.91
N LYS A 304 -7.21 1.99 -12.84
CA LYS A 304 -5.73 2.04 -12.79
C LYS A 304 -5.18 2.86 -11.61
N VAL A 305 -6.06 3.45 -10.80
CA VAL A 305 -5.68 4.06 -9.51
C VAL A 305 -5.03 3.04 -8.57
N PHE A 306 -5.39 1.75 -8.67
CA PHE A 306 -4.83 0.64 -7.90
C PHE A 306 -3.53 0.11 -8.54
N LYS A 307 -2.47 0.92 -8.52
CA LYS A 307 -1.18 0.58 -9.16
C LYS A 307 -0.51 -0.62 -8.50
N GLY A 308 -0.27 -1.69 -9.27
CA GLY A 308 0.55 -2.83 -8.83
C GLY A 308 -0.20 -3.93 -8.06
N ASP A 309 -1.53 -3.87 -8.01
CA ASP A 309 -2.38 -4.92 -7.45
C ASP A 309 -2.86 -5.86 -8.57
N GLY A 310 -2.39 -7.11 -8.55
CA GLY A 310 -2.60 -8.11 -9.60
C GLY A 310 -4.01 -8.71 -9.64
N ASP A 311 -4.76 -8.62 -8.53
CA ASP A 311 -6.11 -9.19 -8.37
C ASP A 311 -7.22 -8.14 -8.49
N THR A 312 -6.94 -7.03 -9.19
CA THR A 312 -7.96 -6.02 -9.53
C THR A 312 -8.55 -6.30 -10.92
N TYR A 313 -9.85 -6.60 -10.94
CA TYR A 313 -10.63 -6.87 -12.13
C TYR A 313 -11.69 -5.80 -12.36
N ALA A 314 -12.01 -5.55 -13.61
CA ALA A 314 -13.14 -4.76 -14.04
C ALA A 314 -14.24 -5.66 -14.62
N LEU A 315 -15.49 -5.38 -14.28
CA LEU A 315 -16.65 -6.01 -14.90
C LEU A 315 -17.00 -5.27 -16.20
N GLN A 316 -16.86 -5.96 -17.31
CA GLN A 316 -17.44 -5.56 -18.59
C GLN A 316 -18.88 -6.06 -18.62
N TRP A 317 -19.83 -5.14 -18.83
CA TRP A 317 -21.25 -5.46 -18.95
C TRP A 317 -21.92 -4.51 -19.94
N GLU A 318 -22.72 -5.05 -20.87
CA GLU A 318 -23.60 -4.32 -21.80
C GLU A 318 -22.96 -3.04 -22.39
N MET A 319 -21.77 -3.16 -23.01
CA MET A 319 -20.98 -2.01 -23.44
C MET A 319 -21.77 -1.03 -24.31
N LYS A 320 -22.54 -1.55 -25.28
CA LYS A 320 -23.36 -0.74 -26.18
C LYS A 320 -24.38 0.12 -25.42
N ALA A 321 -25.05 -0.45 -24.42
CA ALA A 321 -26.01 0.29 -23.62
C ALA A 321 -25.33 1.38 -22.77
N LEU A 322 -24.12 1.12 -22.27
CA LEU A 322 -23.32 2.09 -21.51
C LEU A 322 -22.76 3.22 -22.37
N GLU A 323 -22.40 2.95 -23.62
CA GLU A 323 -21.95 3.94 -24.61
C GLU A 323 -23.12 4.83 -25.06
N GLU A 324 -24.27 4.24 -25.38
CA GLU A 324 -25.51 4.97 -25.69
C GLU A 324 -25.93 5.86 -24.51
N LEU A 325 -25.82 5.34 -23.29
CA LEU A 325 -26.05 6.10 -22.07
C LEU A 325 -25.10 7.29 -21.95
N SER A 326 -23.79 7.09 -22.16
CA SER A 326 -22.83 8.18 -22.06
C SER A 326 -23.11 9.29 -23.08
N SER A 327 -23.38 8.91 -24.34
CA SER A 327 -23.77 9.83 -25.40
C SER A 327 -25.02 10.64 -25.04
N ALA A 328 -26.01 9.98 -24.44
CA ALA A 328 -27.23 10.64 -23.98
C ALA A 328 -26.99 11.60 -22.81
N LEU A 329 -26.17 11.20 -21.83
CA LEU A 329 -25.77 12.05 -20.71
C LEU A 329 -24.98 13.27 -21.20
N TYR A 330 -24.05 13.09 -22.14
CA TYR A 330 -23.29 14.18 -22.73
C TYR A 330 -24.19 15.16 -23.49
N THR A 331 -25.15 14.63 -24.26
CA THR A 331 -26.16 15.43 -24.97
C THR A 331 -27.03 16.22 -24.01
N LEU A 332 -27.43 15.63 -22.88
CA LEU A 332 -28.22 16.31 -21.85
C LEU A 332 -27.46 17.51 -21.28
N ILE A 333 -26.18 17.33 -20.97
CA ILE A 333 -25.32 18.34 -20.32
C ILE A 333 -24.99 19.50 -21.27
N THR A 334 -24.76 19.19 -22.55
CA THR A 334 -24.42 20.19 -23.58
C THR A 334 -25.65 20.91 -24.14
N SER A 335 -26.87 20.41 -23.88
CA SER A 335 -28.10 21.04 -24.35
C SER A 335 -28.37 22.41 -23.70
N HIS A 336 -28.95 23.33 -24.47
CA HIS A 336 -29.29 24.70 -24.03
C HIS A 336 -30.27 24.76 -22.85
N ALA A 337 -30.93 23.65 -22.49
CA ALA A 337 -31.78 23.52 -21.31
C ALA A 337 -30.99 23.60 -19.99
N MET A 338 -29.71 23.23 -20.00
CA MET A 338 -28.87 23.19 -18.80
C MET A 338 -28.37 24.57 -18.36
N LYS A 339 -28.38 25.58 -19.25
CA LYS A 339 -28.03 26.97 -18.93
C LYS A 339 -29.02 27.64 -17.96
N TYR A 340 -30.28 27.20 -17.93
CA TYR A 340 -31.31 27.73 -17.03
C TYR A 340 -31.21 27.14 -15.61
N VAL A 341 -30.80 25.88 -15.48
CA VAL A 341 -30.67 25.20 -14.17
C VAL A 341 -29.49 25.76 -13.34
N LYS A 342 -28.45 26.28 -14.00
CA LYS A 342 -27.32 26.95 -13.34
C LYS A 342 -27.68 28.30 -12.67
N ALA A 343 -28.78 28.93 -13.07
CA ALA A 343 -29.17 30.26 -12.59
C ALA A 343 -30.05 30.24 -11.33
N GLU A 344 -30.84 29.18 -11.12
CA GLU A 344 -31.92 29.20 -10.11
C GLU A 344 -31.60 28.43 -8.81
N ILE A 345 -30.52 27.64 -8.76
CA ILE A 345 -30.15 26.82 -7.58
C ILE A 345 -29.59 27.69 -6.43
N ILE A 346 -29.29 28.97 -6.67
CA ILE A 346 -28.91 29.96 -5.65
C ILE A 346 -30.15 30.76 -5.21
N LYS A 347 -31.19 30.11 -4.70
CA LYS A 347 -32.19 30.75 -3.82
C LYS A 347 -32.90 29.68 -3.00
N ARG A 348 -32.69 29.78 -1.69
CA ARG A 348 -32.91 28.74 -0.68
C ARG A 348 -34.36 28.27 -0.58
N THR A 349 -34.47 27.08 0.03
CA THR A 349 -35.63 26.51 0.75
C THR A 349 -36.63 25.69 -0.09
N VAL A 350 -36.41 24.37 -0.05
CA VAL A 350 -37.30 23.19 -0.01
C VAL A 350 -38.72 23.19 -0.63
N PHE A 351 -39.38 24.31 -1.00
CA PHE A 351 -40.76 24.25 -1.53
C PHE A 351 -41.18 25.28 -2.60
N ALA A 352 -40.33 26.20 -3.06
CA ALA A 352 -40.73 27.16 -4.11
C ALA A 352 -40.51 26.67 -5.56
N GLY A 353 -39.57 25.72 -5.77
CA GLY A 353 -39.19 25.25 -7.12
C GLY A 353 -40.13 24.23 -7.75
N LEU A 354 -41.00 23.59 -6.95
CA LEU A 354 -41.98 22.63 -7.45
C LEU A 354 -43.03 23.29 -8.38
N MET A 355 -43.15 24.63 -8.36
CA MET A 355 -44.07 25.41 -9.20
C MET A 355 -43.41 26.25 -10.32
N ASN A 356 -42.08 26.18 -10.50
CA ASN A 356 -41.41 26.61 -11.76
C ASN A 356 -40.90 25.42 -12.60
N SER A 357 -41.38 24.24 -12.21
CA SER A 357 -41.44 22.98 -12.94
C SER A 357 -41.58 23.17 -14.46
N LEU A 358 -40.52 22.82 -15.17
CA LEU A 358 -40.56 22.25 -16.52
C LEU A 358 -40.83 23.25 -17.67
N ALA A 359 -39.76 23.87 -18.21
CA ALA A 359 -39.82 24.38 -19.57
C ALA A 359 -40.22 23.22 -20.51
N PRO A 360 -41.29 23.35 -21.33
CA PRO A 360 -41.84 22.23 -22.11
C PRO A 360 -40.79 21.48 -22.95
N LEU A 361 -39.77 22.19 -23.45
CA LEU A 361 -38.69 21.60 -24.24
C LEU A 361 -37.67 20.78 -23.43
N ALA A 362 -37.43 21.11 -22.16
CA ALA A 362 -36.53 20.32 -21.31
C ALA A 362 -37.20 18.98 -20.94
N LEU A 363 -38.50 19.02 -20.61
CA LEU A 363 -39.33 17.82 -20.41
C LEU A 363 -39.36 16.89 -21.61
N LEU A 364 -39.54 17.44 -22.82
CA LEU A 364 -39.64 16.64 -24.04
C LEU A 364 -38.31 15.93 -24.37
N LYS A 365 -37.16 16.59 -24.15
CA LYS A 365 -35.84 15.94 -24.32
C LYS A 365 -35.50 14.96 -23.20
N ILE A 366 -35.96 15.23 -21.97
CA ILE A 366 -35.82 14.30 -20.85
C ILE A 366 -36.68 13.06 -21.06
N GLY A 367 -37.90 13.20 -21.59
CA GLY A 367 -38.73 12.08 -22.03
C GLY A 367 -38.00 11.18 -23.02
N GLN A 368 -37.32 11.75 -24.03
CA GLN A 368 -36.55 10.96 -25.01
C GLN A 368 -35.33 10.20 -24.44
N ILE A 369 -34.69 10.72 -23.38
CA ILE A 369 -33.55 10.06 -22.71
C ILE A 369 -34.03 9.03 -21.68
N ILE A 370 -35.13 9.33 -20.99
CA ILE A 370 -35.82 8.41 -20.09
C ILE A 370 -36.37 7.22 -20.90
N ASP A 371 -37.05 7.46 -22.01
CA ASP A 371 -37.73 6.43 -22.80
C ASP A 371 -36.78 5.51 -23.59
N ASN A 372 -35.47 5.79 -23.64
CA ASN A 372 -34.54 5.02 -24.47
C ASN A 372 -33.24 4.61 -23.72
N PRO A 373 -32.13 5.38 -23.66
CA PRO A 373 -30.86 4.86 -23.16
C PRO A 373 -30.77 4.72 -21.62
N TRP A 374 -31.35 5.64 -20.83
CA TRP A 374 -31.25 5.59 -19.36
C TRP A 374 -32.04 4.42 -18.77
N MET A 375 -33.33 4.29 -19.13
CA MET A 375 -34.16 3.22 -18.60
C MET A 375 -33.73 1.84 -19.10
N ASN A 376 -33.24 1.74 -20.34
CA ASN A 376 -32.68 0.50 -20.86
C ASN A 376 -31.42 0.08 -20.08
N ALA A 377 -30.43 0.98 -19.96
CA ALA A 377 -29.20 0.69 -19.21
C ALA A 377 -29.48 0.38 -17.73
N ARG A 378 -30.43 1.08 -17.10
CA ARG A 378 -30.88 0.79 -15.73
C ARG A 378 -31.53 -0.59 -15.59
N ALA A 379 -32.42 -0.95 -16.51
CA ALA A 379 -33.07 -2.26 -16.50
C ALA A 379 -32.05 -3.40 -16.69
N LEU A 380 -31.05 -3.18 -17.56
CA LEU A 380 -29.92 -4.09 -17.73
C LEU A 380 -29.04 -4.17 -16.48
N ALA A 381 -28.79 -3.05 -15.79
CA ALA A 381 -28.05 -3.03 -14.53
C ALA A 381 -28.73 -3.89 -13.44
N ILE A 382 -30.05 -3.83 -13.34
CA ILE A 382 -30.83 -4.63 -12.37
C ILE A 382 -30.72 -6.12 -12.67
N LYS A 383 -30.89 -6.52 -13.95
CA LYS A 383 -30.70 -7.91 -14.38
C LYS A 383 -29.26 -8.36 -14.15
N GLY A 384 -28.29 -7.51 -14.47
CA GLY A 384 -26.87 -7.78 -14.28
C GLY A 384 -26.44 -7.91 -12.84
N GLY A 385 -27.10 -7.19 -11.94
CA GLY A 385 -26.90 -7.38 -10.50
C GLY A 385 -27.24 -8.80 -10.09
N LYS A 386 -28.37 -9.35 -10.53
CA LYS A 386 -28.76 -10.74 -10.23
C LYS A 386 -27.74 -11.75 -10.78
N VAL A 387 -27.31 -11.57 -12.03
CA VAL A 387 -26.27 -12.41 -12.65
C VAL A 387 -24.95 -12.32 -11.88
N LEU A 388 -24.51 -11.11 -11.50
CA LEU A 388 -23.30 -10.92 -10.70
C LEU A 388 -23.44 -11.59 -9.32
N GLY A 389 -24.60 -11.48 -8.68
CA GLY A 389 -24.89 -12.14 -7.42
C GLY A 389 -24.80 -13.66 -7.54
N ASP A 390 -25.33 -14.26 -8.61
CA ASP A 390 -25.19 -15.70 -8.88
C ASP A 390 -23.72 -16.10 -9.13
N LEU A 391 -22.96 -15.31 -9.90
CA LEU A 391 -21.53 -15.54 -10.11
C LEU A 391 -20.73 -15.50 -8.80
N LEU A 392 -21.06 -14.56 -7.91
CA LEU A 392 -20.46 -14.44 -6.59
C LEU A 392 -20.84 -15.64 -5.70
N ALA A 393 -22.12 -16.04 -5.69
CA ALA A 393 -22.61 -17.20 -4.95
C ALA A 393 -21.95 -18.51 -5.41
N ASN A 394 -21.72 -18.65 -6.72
CA ASN A 394 -21.03 -19.77 -7.35
C ASN A 394 -19.50 -19.69 -7.28
N ARG A 395 -18.96 -18.72 -6.51
CA ARG A 395 -17.52 -18.59 -6.23
C ARG A 395 -16.67 -18.47 -7.49
N VAL A 396 -17.08 -17.63 -8.44
CA VAL A 396 -16.35 -17.40 -9.71
C VAL A 396 -14.89 -16.96 -9.52
N PHE A 397 -14.58 -16.30 -8.39
CA PHE A 397 -13.24 -15.86 -8.00
C PHE A 397 -12.50 -16.85 -7.09
N GLY A 398 -13.02 -18.06 -6.93
CA GLY A 398 -12.59 -19.03 -5.94
C GLY A 398 -13.15 -18.71 -4.55
N ASN A 399 -12.65 -19.40 -3.53
CA ASN A 399 -13.01 -19.16 -2.13
C ASN A 399 -12.30 -17.93 -1.53
N ARG A 400 -12.13 -16.86 -2.32
CA ARG A 400 -11.47 -15.61 -1.94
C ARG A 400 -12.50 -14.52 -1.58
N PRO A 401 -12.15 -13.61 -0.65
CA PRO A 401 -12.99 -12.46 -0.35
C PRO A 401 -12.97 -11.46 -1.50
N VAL A 402 -14.11 -10.83 -1.75
CA VAL A 402 -14.30 -9.89 -2.85
C VAL A 402 -14.62 -8.50 -2.31
N THR A 403 -13.84 -7.50 -2.70
CA THR A 403 -14.15 -6.08 -2.53
C THR A 403 -14.84 -5.56 -3.78
N LEU A 404 -16.01 -4.94 -3.61
CA LEU A 404 -16.82 -4.42 -4.71
C LEU A 404 -16.72 -2.89 -4.75
N VAL A 405 -16.38 -2.35 -5.92
CA VAL A 405 -16.29 -0.90 -6.13
C VAL A 405 -17.07 -0.53 -7.37
N GLY A 406 -17.95 0.46 -7.28
CA GLY A 406 -18.63 0.97 -8.48
C GLY A 406 -19.07 2.40 -8.35
N TYR A 407 -19.30 3.03 -9.51
CA TYR A 407 -19.92 4.35 -9.58
C TYR A 407 -21.16 4.32 -10.49
N SER A 408 -22.11 5.24 -10.27
CA SER A 408 -23.31 5.40 -11.12
C SER A 408 -24.12 4.08 -11.25
N LEU A 409 -24.57 3.69 -12.45
CA LEU A 409 -25.28 2.42 -12.67
C LEU A 409 -24.45 1.18 -12.30
N GLY A 410 -23.11 1.30 -12.23
CA GLY A 410 -22.25 0.24 -11.72
C GLY A 410 -22.45 0.03 -10.22
N SER A 411 -22.70 1.10 -9.47
CA SER A 411 -23.12 0.99 -8.06
C SER A 411 -24.50 0.36 -7.92
N LEU A 412 -25.45 0.66 -8.84
CA LEU A 412 -26.77 0.02 -8.85
C LEU A 412 -26.65 -1.49 -9.13
N LEU A 413 -25.83 -1.88 -10.10
CA LEU A 413 -25.57 -3.29 -10.43
C LEU A 413 -25.02 -4.03 -9.19
N ILE A 414 -24.03 -3.45 -8.51
CA ILE A 414 -23.49 -4.00 -7.25
C ILE A 414 -24.57 -4.08 -6.17
N PHE A 415 -25.37 -3.03 -6.00
CA PHE A 415 -26.42 -2.99 -4.98
C PHE A 415 -27.47 -4.10 -5.20
N GLU A 416 -27.91 -4.30 -6.44
CA GLU A 416 -28.84 -5.37 -6.81
C GLU A 416 -28.21 -6.76 -6.66
N ALA A 417 -26.90 -6.91 -6.91
CA ALA A 417 -26.18 -8.15 -6.63
C ALA A 417 -26.17 -8.49 -5.13
N LEU A 418 -25.98 -7.49 -4.28
CA LEU A 418 -26.00 -7.64 -2.83
C LEU A 418 -27.39 -7.96 -2.29
N LYS A 419 -28.44 -7.35 -2.86
CA LYS A 419 -29.84 -7.71 -2.57
C LYS A 419 -30.13 -9.16 -2.92
N TYR A 420 -29.71 -9.60 -4.10
CA TYR A 420 -29.88 -10.99 -4.53
C TYR A 420 -29.14 -11.98 -3.60
N LEU A 421 -27.91 -11.64 -3.17
CA LEU A 421 -27.18 -12.43 -2.17
C LEU A 421 -27.85 -12.41 -0.78
N ALA A 422 -28.55 -11.33 -0.42
CA ALA A 422 -29.26 -11.22 0.84
C ALA A 422 -30.49 -12.14 0.91
N GLU A 423 -31.11 -12.48 -0.23
CA GLU A 423 -32.25 -13.39 -0.31
C GLU A 423 -31.84 -14.87 -0.16
N MET A 424 -30.58 -15.20 -0.49
CA MET A 424 -30.03 -16.56 -0.41
C MET A 424 -29.76 -17.03 1.03
N GLU A 425 -29.50 -18.33 1.17
CA GLU A 425 -29.09 -18.93 2.45
C GLU A 425 -27.80 -18.29 2.98
N ALA A 426 -27.85 -17.77 4.21
CA ALA A 426 -26.74 -17.07 4.85
C ALA A 426 -25.43 -17.86 4.83
N VAL A 427 -25.47 -19.18 5.00
CA VAL A 427 -24.28 -20.06 5.01
C VAL A 427 -23.46 -19.94 3.72
N LYS A 428 -24.11 -19.72 2.57
CA LYS A 428 -23.43 -19.61 1.27
C LYS A 428 -22.81 -18.23 1.07
N THR A 429 -23.44 -17.19 1.61
CA THR A 429 -23.11 -15.78 1.31
C THR A 429 -22.24 -15.10 2.37
N LEU A 430 -22.21 -15.61 3.61
CA LEU A 430 -21.55 -15.03 4.78
C LEU A 430 -20.07 -14.66 4.58
N HIS A 431 -19.39 -15.39 3.69
CA HIS A 431 -17.93 -15.37 3.52
C HIS A 431 -17.48 -14.91 2.12
N ILE A 432 -18.32 -14.18 1.38
CA ILE A 432 -18.00 -13.73 0.01
C ILE A 432 -17.51 -12.28 0.00
N VAL A 433 -18.37 -11.35 0.43
CA VAL A 433 -18.15 -9.91 0.22
C VAL A 433 -17.47 -9.29 1.43
N GLU A 434 -16.34 -8.64 1.19
CA GLU A 434 -15.55 -7.97 2.21
C GLU A 434 -15.98 -6.52 2.38
N ASP A 435 -15.60 -5.64 1.45
CA ASP A 435 -15.92 -4.22 1.47
C ASP A 435 -16.69 -3.83 0.22
N VAL A 436 -17.56 -2.82 0.34
CA VAL A 436 -18.38 -2.29 -0.75
C VAL A 436 -18.28 -0.77 -0.78
N PHE A 437 -17.90 -0.22 -1.93
CA PHE A 437 -17.82 1.22 -2.17
C PHE A 437 -18.73 1.61 -3.33
N LEU A 438 -19.76 2.40 -3.04
CA LEU A 438 -20.77 2.85 -3.99
C LEU A 438 -20.68 4.37 -4.16
N PHE A 439 -20.44 4.86 -5.36
CA PHE A 439 -20.30 6.30 -5.63
C PHE A 439 -21.37 6.81 -6.59
N GLY A 440 -22.14 7.83 -6.19
CA GLY A 440 -23.21 8.38 -7.03
C GLY A 440 -24.27 7.33 -7.37
N ALA A 441 -24.64 6.49 -6.41
CA ALA A 441 -25.54 5.36 -6.62
C ALA A 441 -26.98 5.83 -6.95
N PRO A 442 -27.57 5.43 -8.09
CA PRO A 442 -28.95 5.73 -8.45
C PRO A 442 -29.92 4.74 -7.79
N VAL A 443 -29.85 4.67 -6.46
CA VAL A 443 -30.60 3.73 -5.60
C VAL A 443 -31.44 4.55 -4.60
N PRO A 444 -32.70 4.19 -4.34
CA PRO A 444 -33.50 4.85 -3.31
C PRO A 444 -32.91 4.62 -1.90
N VAL A 445 -33.08 5.59 -1.01
CA VAL A 445 -32.73 5.44 0.42
C VAL A 445 -33.86 4.68 1.14
N ASN A 446 -33.95 3.37 0.90
CA ASN A 446 -34.87 2.48 1.61
C ASN A 446 -34.13 1.77 2.75
N SER A 447 -34.51 2.05 4.00
CA SER A 447 -33.83 1.52 5.19
C SER A 447 -33.79 -0.01 5.23
N HIS A 448 -34.84 -0.70 4.78
CA HIS A 448 -34.90 -2.16 4.74
C HIS A 448 -33.89 -2.73 3.74
N GLU A 449 -33.91 -2.25 2.49
CA GLU A 449 -32.99 -2.73 1.45
C GLU A 449 -31.51 -2.49 1.82
N TRP A 450 -31.20 -1.31 2.38
CA TRP A 450 -29.85 -1.00 2.84
C TRP A 450 -29.44 -1.82 4.07
N ALA A 451 -30.38 -2.20 4.95
CA ALA A 451 -30.11 -3.12 6.05
C ALA A 451 -29.79 -4.53 5.53
N SER A 452 -30.55 -5.04 4.55
CA SER A 452 -30.27 -6.32 3.88
C SER A 452 -28.89 -6.34 3.22
N VAL A 453 -28.53 -5.28 2.50
CA VAL A 453 -27.20 -5.13 1.90
C VAL A 453 -26.13 -5.08 2.99
N ARG A 454 -26.36 -4.33 4.07
CA ARG A 454 -25.40 -4.23 5.17
C ARG A 454 -25.15 -5.57 5.86
N ARG A 455 -26.16 -6.42 6.05
CA ARG A 455 -26.00 -7.75 6.65
C ARG A 455 -25.02 -8.64 5.85
N VAL A 456 -25.09 -8.60 4.52
CA VAL A 456 -24.29 -9.46 3.64
C VAL A 456 -22.80 -9.12 3.70
N VAL A 457 -22.47 -7.83 3.76
CA VAL A 457 -21.09 -7.33 3.71
C VAL A 457 -20.36 -7.56 5.04
N ALA A 458 -19.17 -8.15 5.00
CA ALA A 458 -18.38 -8.43 6.21
C ALA A 458 -17.80 -7.15 6.84
N GLY A 459 -17.09 -6.37 6.03
CA GLY A 459 -16.39 -5.15 6.40
C GLY A 459 -17.26 -3.92 6.17
N ARG A 460 -16.75 -2.96 5.40
CA ARG A 460 -17.30 -1.61 5.27
C ARG A 460 -18.26 -1.50 4.10
N VAL A 461 -19.33 -0.72 4.29
CA VAL A 461 -20.23 -0.29 3.21
C VAL A 461 -20.17 1.22 3.15
N VAL A 462 -19.55 1.77 2.10
CA VAL A 462 -19.35 3.21 1.94
C VAL A 462 -20.25 3.72 0.81
N ASN A 463 -21.11 4.68 1.14
CA ASN A 463 -21.93 5.43 0.21
C ASN A 463 -21.32 6.82 -0.03
N GLY A 464 -20.73 7.02 -1.20
CA GLY A 464 -20.24 8.32 -1.67
C GLY A 464 -21.31 9.07 -2.44
N TYR A 465 -21.71 10.24 -1.95
CA TYR A 465 -22.81 11.01 -2.54
C TYR A 465 -22.39 12.45 -2.85
N SER A 466 -23.05 13.09 -3.81
CA SER A 466 -22.89 14.51 -4.06
C SER A 466 -24.25 15.18 -4.23
N ASN A 467 -24.51 16.19 -3.40
CA ASN A 467 -25.73 17.00 -3.50
C ASN A 467 -25.75 17.92 -4.75
N LYS A 468 -24.63 18.03 -5.48
CA LYS A 468 -24.50 18.80 -6.72
C LYS A 468 -24.73 17.96 -7.98
N ASP A 469 -24.99 16.66 -7.86
CA ASP A 469 -25.24 15.78 -9.01
C ASP A 469 -26.65 16.03 -9.61
N TYR A 470 -26.72 16.98 -10.54
CA TYR A 470 -27.98 17.38 -11.18
C TYR A 470 -28.61 16.28 -12.03
N VAL A 471 -27.83 15.33 -12.55
CA VAL A 471 -28.36 14.23 -13.35
C VAL A 471 -29.14 13.29 -12.45
N LEU A 472 -28.58 12.90 -11.30
CA LEU A 472 -29.30 12.10 -10.32
C LEU A 472 -30.48 12.88 -9.72
N ALA A 473 -30.31 14.18 -9.46
CA ALA A 473 -31.38 15.02 -8.92
C ALA A 473 -32.61 15.11 -9.85
N MET A 474 -32.42 14.89 -11.15
CA MET A 474 -33.46 15.01 -12.17
C MET A 474 -33.88 13.66 -12.77
N LEU A 475 -32.97 12.97 -13.48
CA LEU A 475 -33.26 11.70 -14.18
C LEU A 475 -33.59 10.56 -13.21
N CYS A 476 -32.82 10.44 -12.12
CA CYS A 476 -33.03 9.36 -11.16
C CYS A 476 -34.36 9.54 -10.41
N ARG A 477 -34.65 10.77 -9.96
CA ARG A 477 -35.94 11.07 -9.31
C ARG A 477 -37.15 10.87 -10.23
N ALA A 478 -37.03 11.30 -11.50
CA ALA A 478 -38.08 11.12 -12.50
C ALA A 478 -38.32 9.65 -12.86
N SER A 479 -37.26 8.84 -12.96
CA SER A 479 -37.37 7.42 -13.32
C SER A 479 -37.77 6.49 -12.16
N ILE A 480 -37.31 6.78 -10.94
CA ILE A 480 -37.58 5.93 -9.76
C ILE A 480 -38.85 6.37 -9.02
N GLY A 481 -39.27 7.63 -9.18
CA GLY A 481 -40.40 8.18 -8.43
C GLY A 481 -40.10 8.42 -6.94
N SER A 482 -38.82 8.40 -6.54
CA SER A 482 -38.37 8.68 -5.17
C SER A 482 -37.52 9.93 -5.14
N TRP A 483 -37.78 10.78 -4.14
CA TRP A 483 -37.00 12.00 -3.89
C TRP A 483 -35.68 11.73 -3.16
N ASN A 484 -35.61 10.62 -2.45
CA ASN A 484 -34.51 10.22 -1.59
C ASN A 484 -33.60 9.23 -2.34
N ILE A 485 -32.51 9.72 -2.92
CA ILE A 485 -31.55 8.92 -3.70
C ILE A 485 -30.19 8.90 -2.99
N ALA A 486 -29.61 7.72 -2.80
CA ALA A 486 -28.36 7.53 -2.06
C ALA A 486 -27.16 8.26 -2.69
N GLY A 487 -27.13 8.43 -4.01
CA GLY A 487 -26.09 9.22 -4.69
C GLY A 487 -26.17 10.73 -4.48
N LEU A 488 -27.25 11.25 -3.87
CA LEU A 488 -27.47 12.68 -3.61
C LEU A 488 -27.38 13.06 -2.12
N GLN A 489 -27.55 12.08 -1.24
CA GLN A 489 -27.60 12.29 0.21
C GLN A 489 -27.12 11.05 0.95
N GLY A 490 -26.78 11.22 2.22
CA GLY A 490 -26.39 10.10 3.08
C GLY A 490 -27.53 9.12 3.34
N VAL A 491 -27.16 7.87 3.65
CA VAL A 491 -28.04 6.77 4.03
C VAL A 491 -27.96 6.59 5.54
N PHE A 492 -29.01 6.98 6.25
CA PHE A 492 -29.10 6.87 7.72
C PHE A 492 -29.35 5.42 8.22
N THR A 493 -28.63 4.43 7.70
CA THR A 493 -28.69 3.03 8.13
C THR A 493 -27.45 2.68 8.94
N LYS A 494 -27.64 2.07 10.11
CA LYS A 494 -26.53 1.72 11.02
C LYS A 494 -25.54 0.78 10.32
N GLY A 495 -24.26 1.17 10.33
CA GLY A 495 -23.17 0.39 9.72
C GLY A 495 -22.87 0.76 8.26
N VAL A 496 -23.63 1.68 7.65
CA VAL A 496 -23.30 2.31 6.36
C VAL A 496 -22.53 3.60 6.65
N GLU A 497 -21.40 3.78 6.00
CA GLU A 497 -20.57 4.98 6.10
C GLU A 497 -20.88 5.92 4.94
N ASP A 498 -21.21 7.17 5.24
CA ASP A 498 -21.53 8.17 4.24
C ASP A 498 -20.35 9.12 3.99
N LEU A 499 -19.96 9.26 2.73
CA LEU A 499 -18.89 10.16 2.30
C LEU A 499 -19.46 11.26 1.39
N ASN A 500 -19.39 12.51 1.86
CA ASN A 500 -19.80 13.65 1.05
C ASN A 500 -18.72 14.00 0.02
N CYS A 501 -19.08 13.90 -1.25
CA CYS A 501 -18.22 14.14 -2.40
C CYS A 501 -18.41 15.55 -2.98
N GLU A 502 -18.10 16.58 -2.19
CA GLU A 502 -18.39 17.99 -2.49
C GLU A 502 -17.79 18.53 -3.80
N ASP A 503 -16.66 17.96 -4.25
CA ASP A 503 -16.00 18.37 -5.49
C ASP A 503 -16.64 17.76 -6.76
N VAL A 504 -17.65 16.89 -6.63
CA VAL A 504 -18.36 16.31 -7.79
C VAL A 504 -19.52 17.23 -8.16
N GLU A 505 -19.32 18.10 -9.16
CA GLU A 505 -20.32 19.08 -9.62
C GLU A 505 -21.23 18.57 -10.75
N GLY A 506 -21.18 17.26 -11.04
CA GLY A 506 -22.03 16.59 -12.02
C GLY A 506 -21.70 15.11 -12.19
N HIS A 507 -22.65 14.34 -12.73
CA HIS A 507 -22.56 12.88 -12.80
C HIS A 507 -21.39 12.33 -13.63
N LEU A 508 -20.99 13.05 -14.68
CA LEU A 508 -19.85 12.63 -15.51
C LEU A 508 -18.50 12.77 -14.80
N MET A 509 -18.43 13.52 -13.70
CA MET A 509 -17.19 13.68 -12.93
C MET A 509 -16.86 12.44 -12.09
N TRP A 510 -17.81 11.53 -11.86
CA TRP A 510 -17.57 10.31 -11.08
C TRP A 510 -16.44 9.45 -11.66
N ARG A 511 -16.31 9.37 -13.00
CA ARG A 511 -15.24 8.64 -13.68
C ARG A 511 -13.84 9.07 -13.24
N GLU A 512 -13.62 10.37 -13.09
CA GLU A 512 -12.31 10.94 -12.74
C GLU A 512 -12.11 11.03 -11.22
N MET A 513 -13.20 11.22 -10.48
CA MET A 513 -13.16 11.51 -9.05
C MET A 513 -13.27 10.26 -8.17
N VAL A 514 -13.73 9.11 -8.70
CA VAL A 514 -13.85 7.85 -7.94
C VAL A 514 -12.52 7.46 -7.29
N GLY A 515 -11.42 7.58 -8.03
CA GLY A 515 -10.08 7.30 -7.53
C GLY A 515 -9.64 8.22 -6.38
N LYS A 516 -10.13 9.47 -6.33
CA LYS A 516 -9.88 10.40 -5.21
C LYS A 516 -10.67 9.98 -3.97
N TYR A 517 -11.97 9.73 -4.12
CA TYR A 517 -12.83 9.43 -2.98
C TYR A 517 -12.61 8.03 -2.42
N LEU A 518 -12.17 7.06 -3.22
CA LEU A 518 -11.65 5.79 -2.73
C LEU A 518 -10.46 5.97 -1.76
N LYS A 519 -9.58 6.94 -2.02
CA LYS A 519 -8.48 7.28 -1.11
C LYS A 519 -8.99 7.91 0.18
N LEU A 520 -9.93 8.85 0.07
CA LEU A 520 -10.53 9.52 1.24
C LEU A 520 -11.33 8.55 2.10
N ALA A 521 -11.98 7.57 1.48
CA ALA A 521 -12.65 6.46 2.15
C ALA A 521 -11.66 5.49 2.83
N GLY A 522 -10.35 5.72 2.77
CA GLY A 522 -9.35 4.87 3.45
C GLY A 522 -9.19 3.50 2.81
N SER A 523 -9.38 3.38 1.48
CA SER A 523 -8.90 2.19 0.76
C SER A 523 -7.40 2.01 1.06
N PRO A 524 -6.94 0.80 1.40
CA PRO A 524 -5.55 0.57 1.69
C PRO A 524 -4.73 0.99 0.46
N GLU A 525 -3.65 1.72 0.74
CA GLU A 525 -2.63 2.25 -0.18
C GLU A 525 -2.91 3.62 -0.83
N MET A 526 -2.52 4.70 -0.12
CA MET A 526 -1.69 5.76 -0.71
C MET A 526 -1.06 6.68 0.34
N SER A 527 0.05 7.32 -0.02
CA SER A 527 1.06 7.83 0.89
C SER A 527 0.74 9.24 1.46
N HIS A 528 0.65 9.36 2.79
CA HIS A 528 0.41 10.62 3.52
C HIS A 528 1.64 11.55 3.57
N PRO A 529 1.49 12.89 3.54
CA PRO A 529 2.57 13.82 3.91
C PRO A 529 3.12 13.45 5.29
N THR A 530 4.45 13.27 5.44
CA THR A 530 5.10 12.88 6.70
C THR A 530 6.15 13.89 7.18
N PRO A 531 5.73 15.05 7.74
CA PRO A 531 6.66 16.13 8.10
C PRO A 531 7.73 15.74 9.12
N ILE A 532 7.39 14.94 10.14
CA ILE A 532 8.35 14.52 11.17
C ILE A 532 9.46 13.68 10.56
N GLN A 533 9.08 12.74 9.69
CA GLN A 533 10.04 11.90 8.97
C GLN A 533 10.99 12.75 8.11
N SER A 534 10.46 13.70 7.34
CA SER A 534 11.27 14.62 6.53
C SER A 534 12.17 15.52 7.38
N LEU A 535 11.70 15.99 8.54
CA LEU A 535 12.49 16.78 9.49
C LEU A 535 13.67 15.98 10.06
N VAL A 536 13.44 14.75 10.52
CA VAL A 536 14.49 13.87 11.05
C VAL A 536 15.53 13.55 9.97
N GLY A 537 15.09 13.22 8.75
CA GLY A 537 16.01 13.05 7.62
C GLY A 537 16.81 14.33 7.32
N GLY A 538 16.14 15.49 7.35
CA GLY A 538 16.73 16.81 7.19
C GLY A 538 17.86 17.12 8.16
N LEU A 539 17.70 16.77 9.44
CA LEU A 539 18.71 16.94 10.49
C LEU A 539 20.02 16.20 10.17
N THR A 540 19.95 15.07 9.47
CA THR A 540 21.13 14.26 9.18
C THR A 540 21.98 14.80 8.02
N PHE A 541 21.39 15.44 7.01
CA PHE A 541 22.13 15.98 5.86
C PHE A 541 23.32 16.88 6.23
N PRO A 542 23.17 17.93 7.07
CA PRO A 542 24.29 18.81 7.42
C PRO A 542 25.41 18.06 8.12
N VAL A 543 25.10 17.09 9.01
CA VAL A 543 26.10 16.24 9.68
C VAL A 543 26.89 15.42 8.66
N ILE A 544 26.21 14.79 7.71
CA ILE A 544 26.83 13.96 6.66
C ILE A 544 27.74 14.78 5.75
N THR A 545 27.30 15.97 5.35
CA THR A 545 28.11 16.85 4.49
C THR A 545 29.31 17.44 5.23
N HIS A 546 29.14 17.74 6.52
CA HIS A 546 30.18 18.30 7.37
C HIS A 546 31.27 17.27 7.70
N GLN A 547 30.94 15.99 7.89
CA GLN A 547 31.96 14.96 8.15
C GLN A 547 32.93 14.82 6.96
N LEU A 548 32.45 14.92 5.71
CA LEU A 548 33.29 14.85 4.51
C LEU A 548 34.21 16.06 4.41
N LEU A 549 33.71 17.23 4.81
CA LEU A 549 34.49 18.45 4.89
C LEU A 549 35.62 18.30 5.92
N LEU A 550 35.32 17.90 7.15
CA LEU A 550 36.32 17.77 8.23
C LEU A 550 37.40 16.72 7.92
N LEU A 551 36.99 15.58 7.37
CA LEU A 551 37.90 14.46 7.12
C LEU A 551 38.73 14.67 5.84
N ASN A 552 38.10 15.06 4.73
CA ASN A 552 38.76 15.09 3.42
C ASN A 552 39.05 16.50 2.90
N GLY A 553 38.51 17.54 3.54
CA GLY A 553 38.64 18.94 3.10
C GLY A 553 37.71 19.33 1.96
N ASN A 554 36.82 18.42 1.53
CA ASN A 554 36.04 18.59 0.30
C ASN A 554 34.59 18.93 0.61
N VAL A 555 34.01 19.85 -0.16
CA VAL A 555 32.57 20.14 -0.09
C VAL A 555 31.78 19.03 -0.78
N PHE A 556 30.75 18.54 -0.10
CA PHE A 556 29.87 17.49 -0.61
C PHE A 556 29.05 17.97 -1.82
N GLY A 557 29.00 17.15 -2.87
CA GLY A 557 28.21 17.43 -4.07
C GLY A 557 28.09 16.22 -5.00
N ILE A 558 26.88 15.71 -5.17
CA ILE A 558 26.63 14.43 -5.86
C ILE A 558 26.93 14.51 -7.35
N SER A 559 26.53 15.59 -8.03
CA SER A 559 26.86 15.76 -9.46
C SER A 559 28.37 15.80 -9.68
N GLY A 560 29.12 16.39 -8.74
CA GLY A 560 30.58 16.37 -8.73
C GLY A 560 31.16 14.97 -8.53
N PHE A 561 30.56 14.13 -7.69
CA PHE A 561 30.99 12.73 -7.52
C PHE A 561 30.79 11.94 -8.79
N VAL A 562 29.63 12.06 -9.44
CA VAL A 562 29.33 11.39 -10.71
C VAL A 562 30.30 11.84 -11.80
N HIS A 563 30.49 13.15 -11.97
CA HIS A 563 31.39 13.68 -12.99
C HIS A 563 32.83 13.20 -12.81
N ARG A 564 33.31 13.23 -11.56
CA ARG A 564 34.66 12.73 -11.22
C ARG A 564 34.76 11.22 -11.42
N ALA A 565 33.71 10.46 -11.10
CA ALA A 565 33.68 9.02 -11.31
C ALA A 565 33.78 8.65 -12.79
N VAL A 566 33.05 9.36 -13.67
CA VAL A 566 33.11 9.18 -15.13
C VAL A 566 34.51 9.49 -15.67
N LYS A 567 35.23 10.46 -15.08
CA LYS A 567 36.64 10.75 -15.39
C LYS A 567 37.66 9.81 -14.72
N GLY A 568 37.21 8.73 -14.08
CA GLY A 568 38.08 7.72 -13.46
C GLY A 568 38.65 8.10 -12.08
N ASN A 569 38.15 9.15 -11.43
CA ASN A 569 38.62 9.54 -10.10
C ASN A 569 38.09 8.58 -9.02
N ARG A 570 39.01 7.98 -8.26
CA ARG A 570 38.71 6.97 -7.24
C ARG A 570 37.79 7.48 -6.12
N GLU A 571 37.98 8.72 -5.66
CA GLU A 571 37.12 9.31 -4.61
C GLU A 571 35.68 9.50 -5.11
N GLY A 572 35.51 9.98 -6.33
CA GLY A 572 34.20 10.10 -6.98
C GLY A 572 33.51 8.75 -7.13
N ILE A 573 34.24 7.73 -7.59
CA ILE A 573 33.74 6.35 -7.72
C ILE A 573 33.26 5.83 -6.37
N ALA A 574 34.04 6.02 -5.28
CA ALA A 574 33.62 5.59 -3.95
C ALA A 574 32.35 6.27 -3.45
N GLY A 575 32.19 7.59 -3.69
CA GLY A 575 30.98 8.31 -3.34
C GLY A 575 29.74 7.81 -4.09
N VAL A 576 29.87 7.55 -5.39
CA VAL A 576 28.80 6.97 -6.22
C VAL A 576 28.47 5.54 -5.79
N ALA A 577 29.49 4.72 -5.55
CA ALA A 577 29.32 3.35 -5.05
C ALA A 577 28.61 3.33 -3.70
N GLY A 578 28.95 4.26 -2.80
CA GLY A 578 28.27 4.42 -1.50
C GLY A 578 26.77 4.73 -1.67
N LEU A 579 26.40 5.64 -2.57
CA LEU A 579 24.99 5.97 -2.85
C LEU A 579 24.19 4.79 -3.40
N ILE A 580 24.76 4.06 -4.38
CA ILE A 580 24.13 2.87 -4.97
C ILE A 580 24.01 1.76 -3.92
N PHE A 581 25.07 1.51 -3.15
CA PHE A 581 25.06 0.50 -2.09
C PHE A 581 24.05 0.82 -0.98
N GLY A 582 23.94 2.10 -0.58
CA GLY A 582 22.88 2.55 0.32
C GLY A 582 21.49 2.27 -0.24
N GLY A 583 21.27 2.46 -1.55
CA GLY A 583 20.03 2.07 -2.23
C GLY A 583 19.75 0.57 -2.17
N ILE A 584 20.76 -0.27 -2.40
CA ILE A 584 20.63 -1.73 -2.30
C ILE A 584 20.22 -2.14 -0.88
N LEU A 585 20.84 -1.54 0.15
CA LEU A 585 20.48 -1.80 1.55
C LEU A 585 19.04 -1.38 1.86
N VAL A 586 18.60 -0.22 1.37
CA VAL A 586 17.21 0.22 1.52
C VAL A 586 16.24 -0.79 0.90
N ALA A 587 16.51 -1.25 -0.32
CA ALA A 587 15.63 -2.24 -0.98
C ALA A 587 15.58 -3.57 -0.23
N LYS A 588 16.71 -4.03 0.32
CA LYS A 588 16.74 -5.25 1.15
C LYS A 588 16.00 -5.08 2.47
N LEU A 589 16.09 -3.90 3.09
CA LEU A 589 15.44 -3.60 4.36
C LEU A 589 13.92 -3.43 4.19
N GLU A 590 13.49 -2.80 3.10
CA GLU A 590 12.07 -2.56 2.82
C GLU A 590 11.40 -3.70 2.05
N GLY A 591 12.17 -4.64 1.48
CA GLY A 591 11.64 -5.70 0.61
C GLY A 591 11.04 -5.20 -0.72
N ALA A 592 11.29 -3.93 -1.08
CA ALA A 592 10.62 -3.27 -2.19
C ALA A 592 11.58 -2.43 -3.06
N GLY A 593 11.32 -2.42 -4.37
CA GLY A 593 12.02 -1.57 -5.34
C GLY A 593 11.59 -0.10 -5.31
N PRO A 594 12.21 0.75 -6.14
CA PRO A 594 11.78 2.14 -6.28
C PRO A 594 10.44 2.20 -7.02
N SER A 595 9.65 3.24 -6.72
CA SER A 595 8.40 3.51 -7.42
C SER A 595 8.64 3.73 -8.92
N SER A 596 7.71 3.27 -9.76
CA SER A 596 7.79 3.49 -11.20
C SER A 596 7.71 4.98 -11.55
N LEU A 597 8.52 5.40 -12.52
CA LEU A 597 8.43 6.75 -13.06
C LEU A 597 7.17 6.85 -13.90
N SER A 598 6.30 7.81 -13.58
CA SER A 598 5.04 8.05 -14.33
C SER A 598 5.26 8.86 -15.61
N LEU A 599 6.46 8.78 -16.20
CA LEU A 599 6.89 9.52 -17.38
C LEU A 599 7.10 8.58 -18.57
N GLY A 600 6.81 9.05 -19.77
CA GLY A 600 7.17 8.34 -20.99
C GLY A 600 8.70 8.27 -21.17
N VAL A 601 9.19 7.26 -21.89
CA VAL A 601 10.63 7.07 -22.16
C VAL A 601 11.32 8.33 -22.71
N PRO A 602 10.75 9.08 -23.67
CA PRO A 602 11.38 10.31 -24.16
C PRO A 602 11.55 11.38 -23.08
N GLN A 603 10.56 11.51 -22.18
CA GLN A 603 10.61 12.47 -21.07
C GLN A 603 11.64 12.05 -20.00
N ILE A 604 11.77 10.74 -19.74
CA ILE A 604 12.81 10.20 -18.86
C ILE A 604 14.20 10.54 -19.40
N LEU A 605 14.44 10.28 -20.70
CA LEU A 605 15.72 10.59 -21.33
C LEU A 605 15.98 12.10 -21.34
N LEU A 606 15.00 12.91 -21.75
CA LEU A 606 15.15 14.36 -21.83
C LEU A 606 15.41 14.98 -20.46
N SER A 607 14.66 14.59 -19.43
CA SER A 607 14.86 15.10 -18.06
C SER A 607 16.23 14.73 -17.50
N GLY A 608 16.68 13.49 -17.69
CA GLY A 608 18.02 13.05 -17.31
C GLY A 608 19.10 13.90 -17.99
N PHE A 609 19.00 14.06 -19.31
CA PHE A 609 19.95 14.85 -20.11
C PHE A 609 20.05 16.29 -19.63
N LEU A 610 18.90 16.96 -19.44
CA LEU A 610 18.84 18.34 -18.94
C LEU A 610 19.43 18.48 -17.54
N VAL A 611 19.15 17.53 -16.63
CA VAL A 611 19.76 17.52 -15.29
C VAL A 611 21.27 17.38 -15.38
N GLY A 612 21.78 16.48 -16.22
CA GLY A 612 23.21 16.29 -16.46
C GLY A 612 23.89 17.56 -16.97
N LEU A 613 23.35 18.12 -18.06
CA LEU A 613 23.86 19.33 -18.71
C LEU A 613 23.85 20.53 -17.75
N GLY A 614 22.71 20.76 -17.10
CA GLY A 614 22.49 21.90 -16.20
C GLY A 614 23.38 21.84 -14.95
N THR A 615 23.44 20.70 -14.27
CA THR A 615 24.27 20.57 -13.05
C THR A 615 25.75 20.74 -13.34
N LYS A 616 26.19 20.37 -14.53
CA LYS A 616 27.58 20.53 -14.96
C LYS A 616 27.92 21.99 -15.30
N LEU A 617 27.06 22.68 -16.05
CA LEU A 617 27.22 24.11 -16.36
C LEU A 617 27.15 24.98 -15.09
N ALA A 618 26.26 24.65 -14.15
CA ALA A 618 26.15 25.34 -12.87
C ALA A 618 27.31 25.03 -11.89
N ASN A 619 28.08 23.96 -12.16
CA ASN A 619 29.08 23.39 -11.26
C ASN A 619 28.50 22.98 -9.89
N GLY A 620 27.29 22.41 -9.91
CA GLY A 620 26.59 21.96 -8.71
C GLY A 620 25.15 21.51 -8.96
N CYS A 621 24.59 20.78 -8.00
CA CYS A 621 23.17 20.41 -7.95
C CYS A 621 22.57 20.85 -6.60
N THR A 622 21.36 20.40 -6.25
CA THR A 622 20.71 20.74 -4.96
C THR A 622 21.60 20.45 -3.75
N SER A 623 22.28 19.30 -3.70
CA SER A 623 23.21 18.99 -2.59
C SER A 623 24.36 20.00 -2.46
N GLY A 624 24.89 20.52 -3.58
CA GLY A 624 26.02 21.45 -3.58
C GLY A 624 25.62 22.92 -3.38
N HIS A 625 24.57 23.39 -4.07
CA HIS A 625 24.11 24.78 -4.01
C HIS A 625 23.07 25.01 -2.90
N MET A 626 22.07 24.14 -2.76
CA MET A 626 21.02 24.32 -1.74
C MET A 626 21.53 23.94 -0.35
N ILE A 627 21.99 22.70 -0.15
CA ILE A 627 22.39 22.22 1.19
C ILE A 627 23.73 22.85 1.59
N CYS A 628 24.82 22.54 0.88
CA CYS A 628 26.15 23.04 1.24
C CYS A 628 26.38 24.52 0.92
N GLY A 629 25.70 25.06 -0.09
CA GLY A 629 25.94 26.41 -0.60
C GLY A 629 25.23 27.49 0.21
N LEU A 630 23.93 27.31 0.50
CA LEU A 630 23.18 28.22 1.36
C LEU A 630 23.70 28.17 2.81
N SER A 631 24.11 26.99 3.29
CA SER A 631 24.72 26.86 4.62
C SER A 631 26.02 27.67 4.78
N ARG A 632 26.69 28.01 3.68
CA ARG A 632 27.89 28.86 3.67
C ARG A 632 27.60 30.33 3.35
N LEU A 633 26.33 30.70 3.20
CA LEU A 633 25.91 32.05 2.78
C LEU A 633 26.57 32.53 1.48
N SER A 634 26.82 31.59 0.55
CA SER A 634 27.43 31.92 -0.74
C SER A 634 26.42 32.57 -1.68
N ILE A 635 26.68 33.82 -2.09
CA ILE A 635 25.84 34.56 -3.06
C ILE A 635 25.69 33.77 -4.38
N ARG A 636 26.77 33.13 -4.85
CA ARG A 636 26.75 32.25 -6.02
C ARG A 636 25.70 31.15 -5.89
N SER A 637 25.66 30.48 -4.74
CA SER A 637 24.74 29.36 -4.50
C SER A 637 23.32 29.82 -4.24
N LEU A 638 23.14 30.99 -3.63
CA LEU A 638 21.84 31.63 -3.47
C LEU A 638 21.22 31.94 -4.84
N ALA A 639 21.97 32.59 -5.73
CA ALA A 639 21.53 32.89 -7.09
C ALA A 639 21.18 31.60 -7.87
N ALA A 640 22.05 30.60 -7.84
CA ALA A 640 21.79 29.32 -8.51
C ALA A 640 20.50 28.66 -7.99
N THR A 641 20.32 28.64 -6.67
CA THR A 641 19.16 28.01 -6.01
C THR A 641 17.86 28.75 -6.31
N ALA A 642 17.86 30.08 -6.27
CA ALA A 642 16.70 30.87 -6.66
C ALA A 642 16.27 30.55 -8.11
N VAL A 643 17.22 30.47 -9.04
CA VAL A 643 16.93 30.19 -10.45
C VAL A 643 16.40 28.77 -10.64
N PHE A 644 17.13 27.72 -10.23
CA PHE A 644 16.68 26.36 -10.51
C PHE A 644 15.41 26.00 -9.75
N PHE A 645 15.20 26.58 -8.55
CA PHE A 645 13.99 26.33 -7.77
C PHE A 645 12.77 26.95 -8.44
N THR A 646 12.88 28.22 -8.85
CA THR A 646 11.80 28.92 -9.57
C THR A 646 11.48 28.23 -10.88
N THR A 647 12.50 27.86 -11.66
CA THR A 647 12.29 27.12 -12.92
C THR A 647 11.70 25.73 -12.67
N GLY A 648 12.11 25.04 -11.60
CA GLY A 648 11.54 23.77 -11.18
C GLY A 648 10.04 23.87 -10.86
N VAL A 649 9.66 24.85 -10.03
CA VAL A 649 8.25 25.16 -9.70
C VAL A 649 7.43 25.39 -10.97
N ILE A 650 7.90 26.28 -11.86
CA ILE A 650 7.20 26.58 -13.12
C ILE A 650 7.03 25.31 -13.97
N THR A 651 8.09 24.53 -14.13
CA THR A 651 8.06 23.31 -14.94
C THR A 651 7.12 22.26 -14.37
N THR A 652 7.11 22.09 -13.04
CA THR A 652 6.21 21.15 -12.37
C THR A 652 4.76 21.59 -12.47
N HIS A 653 4.44 22.89 -12.34
CA HIS A 653 3.08 23.37 -12.58
C HIS A 653 2.59 23.10 -14.01
N LEU A 654 3.48 23.23 -15.00
CA LEU A 654 3.13 23.01 -16.41
C LEU A 654 2.94 21.52 -16.75
N LEU A 655 3.72 20.62 -16.13
CA LEU A 655 3.72 19.19 -16.48
C LEU A 655 2.94 18.30 -15.51
N HIS A 656 2.73 18.75 -14.28
CA HIS A 656 2.16 17.96 -13.17
C HIS A 656 1.08 18.73 -12.39
N GLY A 657 0.45 19.74 -13.01
CA GLY A 657 -0.61 20.54 -12.38
C GLY A 657 -1.82 19.73 -11.92
N ASP A 658 -2.11 18.63 -12.62
CA ASP A 658 -3.25 17.74 -12.38
C ASP A 658 -2.99 16.63 -11.34
N LEU A 659 -1.91 16.76 -10.54
CA LEU A 659 -1.64 15.79 -9.48
C LEU A 659 -2.80 15.73 -8.47
N PRO A 660 -3.12 14.54 -7.91
CA PRO A 660 -4.20 14.40 -6.96
C PRO A 660 -3.90 15.21 -5.67
N PRO A 661 -4.94 15.73 -4.99
CA PRO A 661 -4.76 16.50 -3.77
C PRO A 661 -4.05 15.69 -2.68
N ALA A 662 -3.20 16.37 -1.89
CA ALA A 662 -2.48 15.75 -0.79
C ALA A 662 -3.49 15.31 0.29
N SER A 663 -3.29 14.11 0.85
CA SER A 663 -4.09 13.60 1.96
C SER A 663 -3.76 14.33 3.27
N SER A 664 -4.50 14.01 4.34
CA SER A 664 -4.22 14.53 5.68
C SER A 664 -2.77 14.27 6.08
N ILE A 665 -2.17 15.27 6.74
CA ILE A 665 -0.80 15.23 7.23
C ILE A 665 -0.67 14.17 8.32
N ASP A 666 0.25 13.24 8.13
CA ASP A 666 0.62 12.23 9.12
C ASP A 666 1.84 12.70 9.93
N TRP A 667 1.63 12.90 11.23
CA TRP A 667 2.67 13.27 12.18
C TRP A 667 3.39 12.06 12.80
N SER A 668 3.12 10.84 12.34
CA SER A 668 3.77 9.63 12.85
C SER A 668 5.23 9.51 12.40
N PHE A 669 6.02 8.72 13.14
CA PHE A 669 7.36 8.30 12.74
C PHE A 669 7.39 6.78 12.51
N PRO A 670 7.28 6.32 11.25
CA PRO A 670 7.14 4.90 10.92
C PRO A 670 8.28 4.02 11.43
N GLN A 671 7.98 2.75 11.70
CA GLN A 671 8.98 1.78 12.16
C GLN A 671 10.11 1.54 11.14
N SER A 672 9.80 1.55 9.84
CA SER A 672 10.80 1.50 8.77
C SER A 672 11.77 2.69 8.81
N SER A 673 11.28 3.89 9.15
CA SER A 673 12.11 5.08 9.33
C SER A 673 13.08 4.94 10.52
N LYS A 674 12.67 4.30 11.61
CA LYS A 674 13.58 3.97 12.74
C LYS A 674 14.67 2.99 12.31
N ALA A 675 14.32 1.98 11.51
CA ALA A 675 15.29 1.01 11.00
C ALA A 675 16.33 1.68 10.08
N LEU A 676 15.90 2.57 9.18
CA LEU A 676 16.80 3.38 8.34
C LEU A 676 17.73 4.27 9.18
N LEU A 677 17.20 4.93 10.21
CA LEU A 677 17.99 5.74 11.13
C LEU A 677 19.02 4.89 11.91
N SER A 678 18.62 3.69 12.35
CA SER A 678 19.53 2.75 13.03
C SER A 678 20.65 2.27 12.10
N LEU A 679 20.34 2.01 10.83
CA LEU A 679 21.31 1.58 9.82
C LEU A 679 22.33 2.68 9.52
N GLN A 680 21.95 3.95 9.66
CA GLN A 680 22.83 5.10 9.49
C GLN A 680 23.91 5.19 10.56
N SER A 681 23.70 4.59 11.74
CA SER A 681 24.70 4.59 12.83
C SER A 681 26.00 3.88 12.45
N ILE A 682 25.95 2.85 11.59
CA ILE A 682 27.12 2.06 11.18
C ILE A 682 28.15 2.92 10.42
N PRO A 683 27.83 3.52 9.26
CA PRO A 683 28.78 4.38 8.57
C PRO A 683 29.10 5.66 9.33
N PHE A 684 28.20 6.12 10.22
CA PHE A 684 28.49 7.27 11.07
C PHE A 684 29.58 6.94 12.08
N SER A 685 29.48 5.77 12.73
CA SER A 685 30.50 5.28 13.66
C SER A 685 31.85 5.09 12.98
N LEU A 686 31.88 4.63 11.72
CA LEU A 686 33.11 4.59 10.93
C LEU A 686 33.71 5.98 10.72
N SER A 687 32.89 6.98 10.39
CA SER A 687 33.37 8.36 10.17
C SER A 687 33.90 8.99 11.47
N VAL A 688 33.23 8.72 12.60
CA VAL A 688 33.67 9.12 13.94
C VAL A 688 34.98 8.42 14.31
N LEU A 689 35.11 7.12 14.07
CA LEU A 689 36.35 6.37 14.29
C LEU A 689 37.51 6.96 13.48
N LEU A 690 37.29 7.25 12.20
CA LEU A 690 38.30 7.90 11.34
C LEU A 690 38.70 9.29 11.84
N TYR A 691 37.75 10.04 12.40
CA TYR A 691 38.04 11.34 13.03
C TYR A 691 38.98 11.20 14.24
N PHE A 692 38.73 10.21 15.11
CA PHE A 692 39.54 10.00 16.31
C PHE A 692 40.88 9.30 16.06
N LEU A 693 40.93 8.32 15.15
CA LEU A 693 42.16 7.59 14.82
C LEU A 693 43.27 8.51 14.31
N ASN A 694 42.93 9.66 13.73
CA ASN A 694 43.91 10.63 13.25
C ASN A 694 44.17 11.80 14.22
N ASN A 695 43.51 11.82 15.39
CA ASN A 695 43.71 12.84 16.41
C ASN A 695 45.00 12.58 17.23
N THR A 696 45.42 11.32 17.37
CA THR A 696 46.63 10.90 18.08
C THR A 696 47.92 11.38 17.41
N GLU A 697 47.96 11.44 16.06
CA GLU A 697 49.13 11.98 15.32
C GLU A 697 49.25 13.51 15.40
N GLN A 698 48.15 14.26 15.55
CA GLN A 698 48.21 15.73 15.61
C GLN A 698 48.68 16.25 16.98
N ARG A 699 48.35 15.54 18.07
CA ARG A 699 48.69 15.95 19.44
C ARG A 699 50.19 15.83 19.74
N ASN A 700 50.89 14.88 19.12
CA ASN A 700 52.34 14.68 19.30
C ASN A 700 53.21 15.70 18.55
N GLU A 701 52.65 16.43 17.58
CA GLU A 701 53.40 17.43 16.78
C GLU A 701 53.10 18.88 17.20
N THR A 702 52.11 19.10 18.07
CA THR A 702 51.80 20.47 18.56
C THR A 702 52.88 21.03 19.50
N GLU A 703 53.83 20.19 19.94
CA GLU A 703 55.00 20.59 20.73
C GLU A 703 56.17 21.12 19.88
N SER A 704 56.16 21.00 18.54
CA SER A 704 57.22 21.55 17.68
C SER A 704 56.81 22.85 17.00
N THR A 705 57.54 23.93 17.30
CA THR A 705 57.38 25.31 16.81
C THR A 705 57.78 25.53 15.34
N GLU A 706 57.35 24.66 14.42
CA GLU A 706 57.59 24.84 12.97
C GLU A 706 56.28 25.01 12.17
N LYS A 707 56.38 25.78 11.07
CA LYS A 707 55.27 26.14 10.16
C LYS A 707 54.46 24.90 9.73
N PRO A 708 53.14 25.04 9.49
CA PRO A 708 52.26 23.90 9.25
C PRO A 708 52.68 23.10 8.01
N VAL A 709 53.23 21.91 8.21
CA VAL A 709 53.59 20.97 7.14
C VAL A 709 52.30 20.37 6.57
N GLN A 710 52.11 20.49 5.25
CA GLN A 710 50.97 19.93 4.55
C GLN A 710 51.05 18.39 4.57
N LYS A 711 50.21 17.73 5.38
CA LYS A 711 50.23 16.27 5.57
C LYS A 711 49.88 15.52 4.29
N ARG A 712 50.63 14.45 3.98
CA ARG A 712 50.37 13.55 2.83
C ARG A 712 48.96 12.96 2.94
N PRO A 713 48.17 12.94 1.85
CA PRO A 713 46.81 12.42 1.88
C PRO A 713 46.79 10.90 2.09
N LYS A 714 46.04 10.44 3.10
CA LYS A 714 45.83 9.01 3.37
C LYS A 714 44.77 8.44 2.42
N ASN A 715 45.19 8.06 1.21
CA ASN A 715 44.29 7.72 0.09
C ASN A 715 43.20 6.68 0.42
N LEU A 716 43.52 5.62 1.17
CA LEU A 716 42.54 4.58 1.54
C LEU A 716 41.47 5.10 2.50
N LEU A 717 41.87 5.83 3.55
CA LEU A 717 40.95 6.39 4.55
C LEU A 717 40.04 7.46 3.94
N ARG A 718 40.60 8.25 3.01
CA ARG A 718 39.83 9.21 2.22
C ARG A 718 38.77 8.51 1.37
N LEU A 719 39.11 7.39 0.72
CA LEU A 719 38.17 6.58 -0.07
C LEU A 719 37.03 6.03 0.79
N LEU A 720 37.35 5.47 1.96
CA LEU A 720 36.36 4.97 2.91
C LEU A 720 35.40 6.06 3.37
N THR A 721 35.90 7.28 3.58
CA THR A 721 35.07 8.43 3.94
C THR A 721 34.09 8.79 2.84
N TYR A 722 34.51 8.79 1.57
CA TYR A 722 33.61 9.04 0.43
C TYR A 722 32.52 7.95 0.32
N PHE A 723 32.89 6.68 0.49
CA PHE A 723 31.94 5.58 0.48
C PHE A 723 30.92 5.69 1.63
N ALA A 724 31.40 5.92 2.86
CA ALA A 724 30.57 6.06 4.05
C ALA A 724 29.62 7.26 3.95
N THR A 725 30.12 8.41 3.49
CA THR A 725 29.30 9.62 3.28
C THR A 725 28.25 9.43 2.19
N GLY A 726 28.60 8.78 1.07
CA GLY A 726 27.64 8.42 0.03
C GLY A 726 26.53 7.49 0.54
N MET A 727 26.90 6.46 1.29
CA MET A 727 25.94 5.52 1.89
C MET A 727 25.01 6.20 2.91
N GLN A 728 25.55 7.01 3.81
CA GLN A 728 24.72 7.79 4.75
C GLN A 728 23.77 8.74 4.04
N PHE A 729 24.24 9.42 2.99
CA PHE A 729 23.41 10.35 2.24
C PHE A 729 22.26 9.64 1.52
N ALA A 730 22.50 8.43 0.99
CA ALA A 730 21.47 7.58 0.43
C ALA A 730 20.38 7.22 1.46
N LEU A 731 20.80 6.79 2.67
CA LEU A 731 19.86 6.50 3.76
C LEU A 731 19.07 7.74 4.17
N ALA A 732 19.72 8.90 4.27
CA ALA A 732 19.08 10.18 4.59
C ALA A 732 18.07 10.61 3.51
N LEU A 733 18.39 10.43 2.22
CA LEU A 733 17.46 10.70 1.11
C LEU A 733 16.21 9.83 1.17
N ARG A 734 16.36 8.55 1.55
CA ARG A 734 15.21 7.66 1.75
C ARG A 734 14.42 8.06 2.99
N LEU A 735 15.10 8.31 4.09
CA LEU A 735 14.51 8.71 5.36
C LEU A 735 13.70 10.00 5.19
N SER A 736 14.21 11.00 4.48
CA SER A 736 13.53 12.28 4.28
C SER A 736 12.46 12.25 3.17
N LYS A 737 12.24 11.09 2.52
CA LYS A 737 11.38 10.90 1.34
C LYS A 737 11.77 11.68 0.09
N LEU A 738 12.97 12.30 0.05
CA LEU A 738 13.51 12.96 -1.14
C LEU A 738 13.83 11.98 -2.28
N SER A 739 13.87 10.68 -1.98
CA SER A 739 13.98 9.61 -2.98
C SER A 739 12.75 9.47 -3.89
N GLU A 740 11.57 9.92 -3.43
CA GLU A 740 10.31 9.71 -4.16
C GLU A 740 10.04 10.88 -5.11
N SER A 741 10.07 10.63 -6.42
CA SER A 741 9.85 11.64 -7.46
C SER A 741 8.49 12.34 -7.30
N SER A 742 7.43 11.59 -6.97
CA SER A 742 6.09 12.14 -6.73
C SER A 742 6.04 13.13 -5.58
N ARG A 743 6.80 12.90 -4.50
CA ARG A 743 6.89 13.81 -3.34
C ARG A 743 7.58 15.12 -3.70
N VAL A 744 8.64 15.03 -4.50
CA VAL A 744 9.36 16.21 -4.98
C VAL A 744 8.46 17.05 -5.88
N SER A 745 7.74 16.42 -6.82
CA SER A 745 6.77 17.13 -7.68
C SER A 745 5.63 17.74 -6.85
N ALA A 746 5.07 17.00 -5.89
CA ALA A 746 4.02 17.52 -5.00
C ALA A 746 4.48 18.74 -4.19
N PHE A 747 5.72 18.74 -3.70
CA PHE A 747 6.30 19.90 -3.01
C PHE A 747 6.52 21.10 -3.95
N LEU A 748 6.98 20.86 -5.17
CA LEU A 748 7.27 21.91 -6.16
C LEU A 748 6.02 22.63 -6.69
N LEU A 749 4.83 22.05 -6.52
CA LEU A 749 3.58 22.75 -6.82
C LEU A 749 3.29 23.91 -5.86
N LEU A 750 4.02 24.02 -4.75
CA LEU A 750 3.87 25.09 -3.75
C LEU A 750 2.41 25.20 -3.22
N PRO A 751 2.09 26.04 -2.23
CA PRO A 751 0.70 26.17 -1.75
C PRO A 751 -0.29 26.77 -2.77
N PHE A 752 0.07 26.80 -4.06
CA PHE A 752 -0.79 27.21 -5.17
C PHE A 752 -1.67 26.06 -5.69
N SER A 753 -1.34 24.79 -5.40
CA SER A 753 -2.13 23.61 -5.77
C SER A 753 -2.58 22.81 -4.55
N ARG A 754 -3.73 22.14 -4.64
CA ARG A 754 -4.26 21.23 -3.60
C ARG A 754 -3.41 19.96 -3.45
N ALA A 755 -2.55 19.65 -4.41
CA ALA A 755 -1.59 18.54 -4.36
C ALA A 755 -0.30 18.85 -3.58
N PHE A 756 -0.20 20.04 -2.99
CA PHE A 756 0.98 20.49 -2.28
C PHE A 756 1.32 19.63 -1.05
N ASP A 757 2.55 19.11 -1.02
CA ASP A 757 3.11 18.39 0.13
C ASP A 757 4.17 19.26 0.85
N PRO A 758 3.90 19.74 2.07
CA PRO A 758 4.83 20.59 2.81
C PRO A 758 6.00 19.82 3.45
N SER A 759 6.03 18.48 3.43
CA SER A 759 6.99 17.67 4.19
C SER A 759 8.45 18.01 3.86
N LEU A 760 8.77 18.24 2.59
CA LEU A 760 10.12 18.58 2.15
C LEU A 760 10.57 19.99 2.60
N ALA A 761 9.63 20.89 2.90
CA ALA A 761 9.95 22.20 3.47
C ALA A 761 10.59 22.05 4.86
N PHE A 762 10.09 21.11 5.68
CA PHE A 762 10.66 20.82 7.00
C PHE A 762 12.09 20.28 6.90
N ALA A 763 12.36 19.42 5.91
CA ALA A 763 13.71 18.91 5.68
C ALA A 763 14.71 20.02 5.35
N ALA A 764 14.36 20.92 4.42
CA ALA A 764 15.21 22.05 4.06
C ALA A 764 15.33 23.08 5.20
N GLY A 765 14.21 23.37 5.87
CA GLY A 765 14.09 24.33 6.96
C GLY A 765 14.97 23.99 8.17
N ILE A 766 15.23 22.70 8.42
CA ILE A 766 16.16 22.28 9.48
C ILE A 766 17.60 22.03 8.98
N ALA A 767 17.76 21.51 7.76
CA ALA A 767 19.08 21.18 7.21
C ALA A 767 19.96 22.41 7.02
N ILE A 768 19.39 23.51 6.52
CA ILE A 768 20.15 24.74 6.20
C ILE A 768 20.65 25.44 7.48
N PRO A 769 19.82 25.73 8.51
CA PRO A 769 20.30 26.38 9.73
C PRO A 769 21.35 25.56 10.50
N ILE A 770 21.15 24.25 10.62
CA ILE A 770 22.13 23.36 11.26
C ILE A 770 23.42 23.32 10.44
N GLY A 771 23.32 23.29 9.11
CA GLY A 771 24.47 23.42 8.22
C GLY A 771 25.23 24.72 8.44
N MET A 772 24.54 25.86 8.52
CA MET A 772 25.14 27.17 8.83
C MET A 772 25.92 27.13 10.13
N LEU A 773 25.35 26.52 11.19
CA LEU A 773 26.02 26.36 12.47
C LEU A 773 27.29 25.51 12.33
N LEU A 774 27.22 24.36 11.68
CA LEU A 774 28.38 23.46 11.51
C LEU A 774 29.50 24.11 10.68
N TYR A 775 29.18 24.83 9.60
CA TYR A 775 30.21 25.50 8.79
C TYR A 775 30.96 26.58 9.55
N ARG A 776 30.37 27.21 10.59
CA ARG A 776 31.08 28.17 11.47
C ARG A 776 32.19 27.51 12.30
N TYR A 777 32.08 26.20 12.56
CA TYR A 777 33.06 25.44 13.35
C TYR A 777 33.99 24.55 12.47
N GLY A 778 33.79 24.54 11.14
CA GLY A 778 34.34 23.52 10.25
C GLY A 778 35.68 23.81 9.59
N CYS A 779 36.19 25.03 9.67
CA CYS A 779 37.45 25.43 9.03
C CYS A 779 38.39 26.00 10.10
N GLY A 780 39.28 25.17 10.62
CA GLY A 780 40.40 25.62 11.46
C GLY A 780 41.61 26.03 10.63
N ASP A 781 42.65 26.58 11.27
CA ASP A 781 43.88 27.06 10.63
C ASP A 781 44.77 25.94 10.05
N TYR A 782 44.48 24.68 10.36
CA TYR A 782 45.27 23.49 9.99
C TYR A 782 44.70 22.75 8.77
N CYS A 783 45.45 21.78 8.23
CA CYS A 783 44.99 20.91 7.14
C CYS A 783 43.82 19.97 7.54
N PRO A 784 43.02 19.45 6.57
CA PRO A 784 41.97 18.47 6.83
C PRO A 784 42.49 17.24 7.57
N ARG A 785 41.62 16.57 8.36
CA ARG A 785 42.06 15.50 9.26
C ARG A 785 42.79 14.36 8.54
N LEU A 786 42.34 13.91 7.37
CA LEU A 786 43.00 12.80 6.63
C LEU A 786 44.09 13.28 5.63
N GLY A 787 44.58 14.51 5.80
CA GLY A 787 45.57 15.14 4.94
C GLY A 787 44.99 15.72 3.64
N GLY A 788 45.78 16.54 2.95
CA GLY A 788 45.36 17.30 1.77
C GLY A 788 45.15 18.80 2.05
N ALA A 789 44.35 19.46 1.20
CA ALA A 789 44.02 20.87 1.30
C ALA A 789 42.50 21.09 1.40
N TRP A 790 42.09 22.19 2.02
CA TRP A 790 40.70 22.61 2.00
C TRP A 790 40.27 23.00 0.58
N SER A 791 39.35 22.23 0.02
CA SER A 791 38.70 22.49 -1.26
C SER A 791 37.32 23.10 -1.02
N VAL A 792 37.31 24.23 -0.32
CA VAL A 792 36.10 25.03 -0.07
C VAL A 792 36.05 26.16 -1.09
N PRO A 793 35.05 26.18 -2.01
CA PRO A 793 34.88 27.28 -2.94
C PRO A 793 34.76 28.61 -2.18
N LYS A 794 35.70 29.53 -2.43
CA LYS A 794 35.58 30.93 -2.01
C LYS A 794 34.45 31.56 -2.83
N GLY A 795 33.58 32.35 -2.20
CA GLY A 795 32.36 32.90 -2.83
C GLY A 795 32.62 33.41 -4.25
N GLY A 796 32.02 32.74 -5.24
CA GLY A 796 32.27 33.02 -6.65
C GLY A 796 31.35 34.11 -7.20
N VAL A 797 31.74 34.71 -8.32
CA VAL A 797 30.92 35.67 -9.07
C VAL A 797 29.71 34.93 -9.70
N VAL A 798 28.58 35.61 -9.77
CA VAL A 798 27.38 35.14 -10.49
C VAL A 798 27.63 35.39 -11.99
N ASP A 799 27.90 34.32 -12.73
CA ASP A 799 28.20 34.36 -14.16
C ASP A 799 27.01 33.83 -14.99
N LYS A 800 26.99 34.16 -16.30
CA LYS A 800 25.90 33.72 -17.21
C LYS A 800 25.81 32.18 -17.30
N LYS A 801 26.96 31.49 -17.20
CA LYS A 801 27.06 30.04 -17.29
C LYS A 801 26.34 29.36 -16.12
N LEU A 802 26.48 29.90 -14.92
CA LEU A 802 25.80 29.47 -13.71
C LEU A 802 24.29 29.64 -13.82
N LEU A 803 23.82 30.81 -14.26
CA LEU A 803 22.39 31.09 -14.39
C LEU A 803 21.74 30.19 -15.45
N LEU A 804 22.38 30.06 -16.62
CA LEU A 804 21.90 29.18 -17.69
C LEU A 804 21.90 27.70 -17.26
N GLY A 805 22.98 27.24 -16.62
CA GLY A 805 23.04 25.88 -16.07
C GLY A 805 21.97 25.62 -15.02
N SER A 806 21.70 26.60 -14.14
CA SER A 806 20.65 26.50 -13.12
C SER A 806 19.26 26.44 -13.74
N LEU A 807 18.99 27.23 -14.78
CA LEU A 807 17.73 27.19 -15.51
C LEU A 807 17.50 25.82 -16.16
N ILE A 808 18.49 25.32 -16.90
CA ILE A 808 18.42 24.00 -17.56
C ILE A 808 18.22 22.88 -16.52
N PHE A 809 18.95 22.95 -15.39
CA PHE A 809 18.78 22.00 -14.30
C PHE A 809 17.36 22.05 -13.71
N GLY A 810 16.80 23.26 -13.51
CA GLY A 810 15.44 23.45 -13.03
C GLY A 810 14.39 22.84 -13.95
N LEU A 811 14.54 22.98 -15.28
CA LEU A 811 13.66 22.35 -16.27
C LEU A 811 13.68 20.81 -16.13
N GLY A 812 14.86 20.21 -16.10
CA GLY A 812 14.99 18.76 -15.98
C GLY A 812 14.49 18.22 -14.63
N TRP A 813 14.82 18.92 -13.54
CA TRP A 813 14.41 18.55 -12.20
C TRP A 813 12.90 18.69 -11.98
N GLY A 814 12.29 19.79 -12.45
CA GLY A 814 10.84 19.99 -12.33
C GLY A 814 10.01 19.04 -13.22
N ALA A 815 10.58 18.56 -14.32
CA ALA A 815 9.93 17.59 -15.20
C ALA A 815 9.84 16.17 -14.60
N ALA A 816 10.90 15.70 -13.93
CA ALA A 816 10.93 14.35 -13.39
C ALA A 816 10.83 14.27 -11.86
N GLY A 817 11.03 15.36 -11.13
CA GLY A 817 11.18 15.31 -9.67
C GLY A 817 12.43 14.54 -9.21
N ILE A 818 13.39 14.25 -10.11
CA ILE A 818 14.60 13.46 -9.82
C ILE A 818 15.83 14.35 -9.91
N CYS A 819 16.69 14.24 -8.90
CA CYS A 819 18.02 14.85 -8.83
C CYS A 819 19.09 13.73 -8.85
N PRO A 820 20.38 13.99 -9.13
CA PRO A 820 21.38 12.92 -9.23
C PRO A 820 21.48 12.00 -8.00
N GLY A 821 21.21 12.52 -6.79
CA GLY A 821 21.18 11.73 -5.56
C GLY A 821 20.07 10.67 -5.55
N PRO A 822 18.78 11.09 -5.59
CA PRO A 822 17.65 10.19 -5.76
C PRO A 822 17.79 9.23 -6.95
N GLY A 823 18.34 9.68 -8.08
CA GLY A 823 18.60 8.83 -9.25
C GLY A 823 19.53 7.65 -8.94
N LEU A 824 20.69 7.92 -8.32
CA LEU A 824 21.65 6.88 -7.91
C LEU A 824 21.08 5.96 -6.83
N LEU A 825 20.41 6.53 -5.82
CA LEU A 825 19.76 5.78 -4.76
C LEU A 825 18.70 4.82 -5.33
N ASN A 826 17.78 5.31 -6.16
CA ASN A 826 16.69 4.50 -6.70
C ASN A 826 17.22 3.45 -7.69
N PHE A 827 18.27 3.74 -8.46
CA PHE A 827 18.96 2.72 -9.24
C PHE A 827 19.56 1.61 -8.35
N GLY A 828 20.18 1.98 -7.22
CA GLY A 828 20.61 1.02 -6.20
C GLY A 828 19.45 0.21 -5.61
N ARG A 829 18.30 0.85 -5.34
CA ARG A 829 17.10 0.15 -4.87
C ARG A 829 16.60 -0.85 -5.91
N ALA A 830 16.57 -0.48 -7.19
CA ALA A 830 16.16 -1.36 -8.28
C ALA A 830 17.07 -2.60 -8.40
N LEU A 831 18.39 -2.42 -8.21
CA LEU A 831 19.34 -3.53 -8.14
C LEU A 831 19.09 -4.44 -6.93
N GLY A 832 18.82 -3.85 -5.77
CA GLY A 832 18.60 -4.60 -4.53
C GLY A 832 17.29 -5.39 -4.47
N SER A 833 16.28 -4.99 -5.27
CA SER A 833 14.94 -5.60 -5.31
C SER A 833 14.75 -6.56 -6.49
N GLY A 834 15.81 -7.16 -7.02
CA GLY A 834 15.71 -8.13 -8.12
C GLY A 834 15.43 -7.53 -9.51
N GLY A 835 15.73 -6.25 -9.72
CA GLY A 835 15.63 -5.59 -11.04
C GLY A 835 14.34 -4.80 -11.30
N GLN A 836 13.45 -4.67 -10.31
CA GLN A 836 12.23 -3.86 -10.44
C GLN A 836 12.56 -2.42 -10.83
N ASN A 837 11.95 -1.91 -11.91
CA ASN A 837 12.16 -0.55 -12.42
C ASN A 837 13.64 -0.19 -12.73
N ILE A 838 14.50 -1.17 -12.98
CA ILE A 838 15.92 -0.90 -13.27
C ILE A 838 16.13 -0.13 -14.58
N VAL A 839 15.35 -0.46 -15.62
CA VAL A 839 15.45 0.17 -16.96
C VAL A 839 15.18 1.67 -16.91
N PRO A 840 14.06 2.18 -16.36
CA PRO A 840 13.79 3.63 -16.36
C PRO A 840 14.82 4.43 -15.56
N TYR A 841 15.24 3.98 -14.37
CA TYR A 841 16.26 4.67 -13.58
C TYR A 841 17.66 4.56 -14.20
N GLY A 842 17.99 3.42 -14.81
CA GLY A 842 19.23 3.23 -15.56
C GLY A 842 19.30 4.12 -16.81
N ALA A 843 18.22 4.20 -17.58
CA ALA A 843 18.10 5.09 -18.74
C ALA A 843 18.20 6.57 -18.34
N TRP A 844 17.54 6.97 -17.24
CA TRP A 844 17.64 8.31 -16.70
C TRP A 844 19.09 8.66 -16.30
N LEU A 845 19.76 7.77 -15.56
CA LEU A 845 21.16 7.96 -15.16
C LEU A 845 22.12 8.01 -16.35
N GLY A 846 21.95 7.11 -17.32
CA GLY A 846 22.74 7.10 -18.55
C GLY A 846 22.59 8.42 -19.30
N SER A 847 21.36 8.90 -19.47
CA SER A 847 21.08 10.18 -20.10
C SER A 847 21.67 11.37 -19.34
N MET A 848 21.62 11.35 -18.00
CA MET A 848 22.26 12.36 -17.15
C MET A 848 23.78 12.40 -17.31
N ILE A 849 24.44 11.24 -17.44
CA ILE A 849 25.88 11.19 -17.72
C ILE A 849 26.18 11.79 -19.10
N LEU A 850 25.39 11.43 -20.13
CA LEU A 850 25.55 11.97 -21.48
C LEU A 850 25.36 13.49 -21.51
N GLY A 851 24.38 14.04 -20.80
CA GLY A 851 24.19 15.49 -20.67
C GLY A 851 25.37 16.19 -20.01
N GLY A 852 25.95 15.58 -18.96
CA GLY A 852 27.15 16.11 -18.32
C GLY A 852 28.39 16.10 -19.22
N LEU A 853 28.54 15.05 -20.04
CA LEU A 853 29.62 14.97 -21.05
C LEU A 853 29.42 15.99 -22.17
N ALA A 854 28.18 16.21 -22.63
CA ALA A 854 27.86 17.24 -23.61
C ALA A 854 28.19 18.65 -23.08
N ALA A 855 27.93 18.94 -21.80
CA ALA A 855 28.34 20.20 -21.18
C ALA A 855 29.87 20.37 -21.14
N ASP A 856 30.65 19.30 -20.97
CA ASP A 856 32.11 19.34 -21.05
C ASP A 856 32.60 19.67 -22.48
N ALA A 857 31.84 19.30 -23.52
CA ALA A 857 32.17 19.63 -24.91
C ALA A 857 31.79 21.07 -25.31
N LEU A 858 30.83 21.69 -24.59
CA LEU A 858 30.38 23.07 -24.78
C LEU A 858 31.17 24.09 -23.94
N ALA A 859 31.98 23.61 -22.99
CA ALA A 859 32.72 24.39 -22.00
C ALA A 859 34.16 24.60 -22.43
#